data_AF-A0A833ENY0-F1
#
_entry.id   AF-A0A833ENY0-F1
#
_cell.length_a   1.000
_cell.length_b   1.000
_cell.length_c   1.000
_cell.angle_alpha   90.00
_cell.angle_beta   90.00
_cell.angle_gamma   90.00
#
_symmetry.space_group_name_H-M   'P 1'
#
loop_
_entity.id
_entity.type
_entity.pdbx_description
1 polymer ?
#
loop_
_entity_poly.entity_id
_entity_poly.type
_entity_poly.pdbx_seq_one_letter_code
_entity_poly.pdbx_strand_id
1 'polypeptide(L)'
;MKIKIIPAVLLINLSIGLFAQTQVKSLYERNFIDESTLTEQQHMVLESIKTYPTTKAHDLIEIDITQLKNIHSLAVKKNNADYIFTMHEPEIIKNNVYVVWGTGEKNGDHIMLSIYEDAVTGFWTTNNTLYNLYSLGDGINAEVELAPQKYVTCKTGSLYEIDNILQQQEMMPNNDVKLNTNALKNIGHGYDRVQSGATIKLLVVYTTAAKNEAGGQSAIESIINAAISAANTSFSNSQITGPSYVAYSHEVNYTAVNTEQGPYLEECSGVSNDKYKSLVELRDDDDGKMDEVHDLRGMYAADVVVLLVKNSALSVNGEAWSVPATSAGNAFCVVRQNAASANGAWSMPHEIGHLIGCRHELKSDPELCPEQNVHGYNYGDIDNKYQTIMAVEGGRKRELYWSNPSVSSHGYSTGSLDGLSKAYNANVVEERQGFLAGVCAELSGTLSSNKTIYKPTSLSNVVVPSGKQLTINANKDVFIKTGNLQINFGGTLQIGEGATLVFLPNTGLIINGTLDANGTSSNKIVFRRNTAYSGSWNGIDISGTSATSSELLNCEIKDASTGIDISNSAPLIEKCYVHSCSSYPLKLTSGATPKVLNNKFYAGSTHAVYISSAGGDFGANEFRTSSGTTYGVYITGSTA
;
A
#
# COMPACT_ATOMS: atom_id res chain seq x y z
N MET A 1 -92.20 12.94 14.77
CA MET A 1 -91.52 11.62 14.64
C MET A 1 -91.26 11.35 13.17
N LYS A 2 -90.00 11.51 12.73
CA LYS A 2 -89.39 10.89 11.54
C LYS A 2 -87.90 11.26 11.55
N ILE A 3 -87.08 10.22 11.70
CA ILE A 3 -85.62 10.25 11.69
C ILE A 3 -85.15 10.45 10.25
N LYS A 4 -84.12 11.28 10.04
CA LYS A 4 -83.28 11.24 8.83
C LYS A 4 -81.82 11.39 9.23
N ILE A 5 -81.06 10.35 8.92
CA ILE A 5 -79.62 10.20 9.05
C ILE A 5 -78.96 10.98 7.90
N ILE A 6 -77.89 11.74 8.18
CA ILE A 6 -76.99 12.33 7.17
C ILE A 6 -75.56 11.87 7.51
N PRO A 7 -74.78 11.33 6.54
CA PRO A 7 -73.47 10.74 6.80
C PRO A 7 -72.36 11.79 6.83
N ALA A 8 -71.34 11.51 7.65
CA ALA A 8 -70.12 12.28 7.81
C ALA A 8 -69.26 12.24 6.53
N VAL A 9 -68.82 13.41 6.07
CA VAL A 9 -67.85 13.57 4.99
C VAL A 9 -66.45 13.71 5.60
N LEU A 10 -65.58 12.82 5.12
CA LEU A 10 -64.16 12.65 5.43
C LEU A 10 -63.35 13.90 5.02
N LEU A 11 -62.62 14.51 5.96
CA LEU A 11 -61.60 15.52 5.65
C LEU A 11 -60.38 14.83 5.03
N ILE A 12 -60.08 15.18 3.77
CA ILE A 12 -58.79 14.88 3.13
C ILE A 12 -57.85 16.05 3.46
N ASN A 13 -56.80 15.76 4.23
CA ASN A 13 -55.69 16.67 4.46
C ASN A 13 -54.93 16.88 3.14
N LEU A 14 -54.98 18.10 2.60
CA LEU A 14 -54.11 18.54 1.51
C LEU A 14 -52.75 18.91 2.12
N SER A 15 -51.82 17.96 2.20
CA SER A 15 -50.42 18.28 2.48
C SER A 15 -49.81 18.93 1.25
N ILE A 16 -49.70 20.25 1.28
CA ILE A 16 -48.89 21.03 0.34
C ILE A 16 -47.43 20.62 0.58
N GLY A 17 -46.90 19.76 -0.28
CA GLY A 17 -45.46 19.53 -0.35
C GLY A 17 -44.81 20.81 -0.85
N LEU A 18 -44.05 21.49 0.01
CA LEU A 18 -43.00 22.40 -0.44
C LEU A 18 -42.01 21.55 -1.25
N PHE A 19 -42.13 21.54 -2.58
CA PHE A 19 -40.99 21.23 -3.42
C PHE A 19 -40.00 22.38 -3.23
N ALA A 20 -38.93 22.14 -2.48
CA ALA A 20 -37.75 22.97 -2.59
C ALA A 20 -37.29 22.90 -4.05
N GLN A 21 -37.42 24.00 -4.79
CA GLN A 21 -36.79 24.14 -6.10
C GLN A 21 -35.28 24.06 -5.86
N THR A 22 -34.67 22.91 -6.16
CA THR A 22 -33.21 22.78 -6.16
C THR A 22 -32.68 23.72 -7.23
N GLN A 23 -32.14 24.88 -6.84
CA GLN A 23 -31.46 25.76 -7.78
C GLN A 23 -30.25 25.02 -8.36
N VAL A 24 -30.20 24.91 -9.70
CA VAL A 24 -29.02 24.44 -10.41
C VAL A 24 -27.96 25.53 -10.31
N LYS A 25 -26.85 25.25 -9.62
CA LYS A 25 -25.72 26.20 -9.54
C LYS A 25 -24.82 26.06 -10.77
N SER A 26 -24.22 27.15 -11.22
CA SER A 26 -23.26 27.15 -12.33
C SER A 26 -21.84 26.95 -11.78
N LEU A 27 -21.01 26.13 -12.44
CA LEU A 27 -19.59 25.98 -12.07
C LEU A 27 -18.83 27.30 -12.24
N TYR A 28 -19.19 28.06 -13.28
CA TYR A 28 -18.71 29.42 -13.52
C TYR A 28 -19.80 30.23 -14.25
N GLU A 29 -19.87 31.53 -14.01
CA GLU A 29 -20.76 32.45 -14.73
C GLU A 29 -20.01 33.16 -15.85
N ARG A 30 -19.76 32.45 -16.96
CA ARG A 30 -19.35 33.01 -18.27
C ARG A 30 -18.41 34.24 -18.25
N ASN A 31 -17.43 34.29 -17.36
CA ASN A 31 -16.37 35.29 -17.35
C ASN A 31 -15.12 34.65 -17.95
N PHE A 32 -14.97 34.78 -19.27
CA PHE A 32 -13.69 34.46 -19.89
C PHE A 32 -12.67 35.45 -19.35
N ILE A 33 -11.68 34.94 -18.63
CA ILE A 33 -10.59 35.75 -18.10
C ILE A 33 -9.67 36.12 -19.26
N ASP A 34 -9.33 37.40 -19.38
CA ASP A 34 -8.33 37.86 -20.34
C ASP A 34 -6.95 37.39 -19.87
N GLU A 35 -6.21 36.67 -20.72
CA GLU A 35 -4.88 36.16 -20.38
C GLU A 35 -3.96 37.28 -19.86
N SER A 36 -4.09 38.52 -20.35
CA SER A 36 -3.26 39.66 -19.91
C SER A 36 -3.47 40.09 -18.44
N THR A 37 -4.50 39.57 -17.78
CA THR A 37 -4.79 39.83 -16.36
C THR A 37 -4.13 38.84 -15.42
N LEU A 38 -3.52 37.78 -15.95
CA LEU A 38 -2.84 36.77 -15.16
C LEU A 38 -1.54 37.31 -14.54
N THR A 39 -1.23 36.83 -13.34
CA THR A 39 0.09 37.02 -12.73
C THR A 39 1.18 36.29 -13.53
N GLU A 40 2.44 36.64 -13.30
CA GLU A 40 3.57 35.97 -13.95
C GLU A 40 3.58 34.46 -13.69
N GLN A 41 3.28 34.03 -12.46
CA GLN A 41 3.21 32.62 -12.10
C GLN A 41 2.05 31.91 -12.82
N GLN A 42 0.87 32.52 -12.87
CA GLN A 42 -0.29 31.97 -13.58
C GLN A 42 -0.02 31.84 -15.08
N HIS A 43 0.66 32.83 -15.68
CA HIS A 43 1.12 32.75 -17.06
C HIS A 43 2.09 31.60 -17.29
N MET A 44 3.08 31.40 -16.41
CA MET A 44 4.03 30.28 -16.54
C MET A 44 3.33 28.91 -16.50
N VAL A 45 2.33 28.76 -15.63
CA VAL A 45 1.51 27.54 -15.52
C VAL A 45 0.71 27.33 -16.80
N LEU A 46 0.03 28.38 -17.28
CA LEU A 46 -0.75 28.33 -18.53
C LEU A 46 0.12 27.96 -19.74
N GLU A 47 1.31 28.56 -19.85
CA GLU A 47 2.24 28.23 -20.92
C GLU A 47 2.73 26.77 -20.84
N SER A 48 2.94 26.24 -19.63
CA SER A 48 3.21 24.80 -19.47
C SER A 48 2.04 23.96 -20.00
N ILE A 49 0.80 24.27 -19.60
CA ILE A 49 -0.41 23.56 -20.05
C ILE A 49 -0.55 23.56 -21.57
N LYS A 50 -0.28 24.70 -22.22
CA LYS A 50 -0.30 24.82 -23.69
C LYS A 50 0.71 23.91 -24.39
N THR A 51 1.82 23.57 -23.73
CA THR A 51 2.85 22.67 -24.30
C THR A 51 2.50 21.18 -24.18
N TYR A 52 1.50 20.81 -23.39
CA TYR A 52 1.16 19.40 -23.20
C TYR A 52 0.66 18.81 -24.52
N PRO A 53 1.18 17.64 -24.95
CA PRO A 53 0.75 17.02 -26.21
C PRO A 53 -0.77 16.81 -26.27
N THR A 54 -1.41 16.56 -25.13
CA THR A 54 -2.83 16.30 -24.98
C THR A 54 -3.71 17.56 -25.01
N THR A 55 -3.15 18.77 -24.87
CA THR A 55 -3.95 20.01 -24.94
C THR A 55 -4.42 20.25 -26.37
N LYS A 56 -5.73 20.19 -26.59
CA LYS A 56 -6.36 20.48 -27.89
C LYS A 56 -6.82 21.94 -27.99
N ALA A 57 -7.47 22.42 -26.93
CA ALA A 57 -7.92 23.80 -26.76
C ALA A 57 -8.06 24.08 -25.27
N HIS A 58 -7.98 25.36 -24.88
CA HIS A 58 -8.17 25.80 -23.49
C HIS A 58 -9.04 27.04 -23.42
N ASP A 59 -9.79 27.16 -22.34
CA ASP A 59 -10.46 28.39 -21.90
C ASP A 59 -10.02 28.72 -20.47
N LEU A 60 -9.93 30.01 -20.14
CA LEU A 60 -9.73 30.47 -18.77
C LEU A 60 -11.08 30.79 -18.12
N ILE A 61 -11.27 30.23 -16.92
CA ILE A 61 -12.49 30.38 -16.13
C ILE A 61 -12.14 30.70 -14.69
N GLU A 62 -13.05 31.40 -14.01
CA GLU A 62 -13.01 31.61 -12.57
C GLU A 62 -14.07 30.72 -11.91
N ILE A 63 -13.66 29.95 -10.91
CA ILE A 63 -14.54 29.04 -10.18
C ILE A 63 -14.77 29.58 -8.77
N ASP A 64 -16.02 29.90 -8.46
CA ASP A 64 -16.43 30.27 -7.10
C ASP A 64 -16.53 29.01 -6.22
N ILE A 65 -15.45 28.70 -5.52
CA ILE A 65 -15.35 27.54 -4.61
C ILE A 65 -16.42 27.52 -3.52
N THR A 66 -16.99 28.68 -3.15
CA THR A 66 -18.02 28.75 -2.12
C THR A 66 -19.34 28.13 -2.61
N GLN A 67 -19.56 28.17 -3.92
CA GLN A 67 -20.74 27.58 -4.54
C GLN A 67 -20.68 26.06 -4.58
N LEU A 68 -19.48 25.48 -4.57
CA LEU A 68 -19.26 24.03 -4.68
C LEU A 68 -19.51 23.25 -3.38
N LYS A 69 -19.76 23.94 -2.27
CA LYS A 69 -20.15 23.31 -1.00
C LYS A 69 -21.65 23.00 -0.99
N ASN A 70 -22.01 21.78 -0.60
CA ASN A 70 -23.40 21.30 -0.47
C ASN A 70 -24.22 21.47 -1.76
N ILE A 71 -23.70 20.95 -2.89
CA ILE A 71 -24.36 21.01 -4.19
C ILE A 71 -25.03 19.68 -4.52
N HIS A 72 -26.26 19.75 -5.02
CA HIS A 72 -26.99 18.58 -5.56
C HIS A 72 -27.03 18.58 -7.10
N SER A 73 -26.85 19.75 -7.72
CA SER A 73 -26.80 19.88 -9.17
C SER A 73 -25.84 21.00 -9.57
N LEU A 74 -25.05 20.74 -10.61
CA LEU A 74 -24.01 21.63 -11.11
C LEU A 74 -24.11 21.73 -12.63
N ALA A 75 -24.18 22.96 -13.17
CA ALA A 75 -24.16 23.23 -14.59
C ALA A 75 -22.77 23.71 -15.04
N VAL A 76 -22.22 23.10 -16.08
CA VAL A 76 -21.03 23.58 -16.80
C VAL A 76 -21.48 24.25 -18.10
N LYS A 77 -21.09 25.51 -18.31
CA LYS A 77 -21.58 26.33 -19.44
C LYS A 77 -20.56 26.42 -20.55
N LYS A 78 -20.68 25.61 -21.60
CA LYS A 78 -19.69 25.50 -22.67
C LYS A 78 -20.35 25.60 -24.05
N ASN A 79 -19.80 26.42 -24.95
CA ASN A 79 -20.29 26.59 -26.33
C ASN A 79 -21.81 26.92 -26.43
N ASN A 80 -22.31 27.79 -25.54
CA ASN A 80 -23.74 28.14 -25.41
C ASN A 80 -24.66 26.96 -25.05
N ALA A 81 -24.12 25.86 -24.55
CA ALA A 81 -24.87 24.75 -23.97
C ALA A 81 -24.60 24.64 -22.46
N ASP A 82 -25.63 24.23 -21.73
CA ASP A 82 -25.55 23.92 -20.30
C ASP A 82 -25.47 22.40 -20.14
N TYR A 83 -24.38 21.93 -19.54
CA TYR A 83 -24.18 20.53 -19.19
C TYR A 83 -24.48 20.33 -17.71
N ILE A 84 -25.58 19.65 -17.40
CA ILE A 84 -26.08 19.51 -16.03
C ILE A 84 -25.63 18.17 -15.46
N PHE A 85 -24.99 18.23 -14.30
CA PHE A 85 -24.56 17.09 -13.52
C PHE A 85 -25.39 17.00 -12.23
N THR A 86 -25.88 15.81 -11.94
CA THR A 86 -26.43 15.46 -10.63
C THR A 86 -25.26 15.08 -9.74
N MET A 87 -25.06 15.84 -8.67
CA MET A 87 -23.93 15.65 -7.77
C MET A 87 -24.28 14.63 -6.70
N HIS A 88 -23.37 13.70 -6.42
CA HIS A 88 -23.52 12.79 -5.29
C HIS A 88 -22.82 13.36 -4.05
N GLU A 89 -23.06 12.72 -2.90
CA GLU A 89 -22.52 13.18 -1.61
C GLU A 89 -20.99 13.35 -1.68
N PRO A 90 -20.44 14.49 -1.20
CA PRO A 90 -19.02 14.77 -1.26
C PRO A 90 -18.21 13.79 -0.41
N GLU A 91 -17.06 13.38 -0.92
CA GLU A 91 -16.03 12.67 -0.16
C GLU A 91 -15.14 13.69 0.55
N ILE A 92 -15.08 13.64 1.89
CA ILE A 92 -14.17 14.46 2.69
C ILE A 92 -12.93 13.64 3.02
N ILE A 93 -11.82 13.91 2.34
CA ILE A 93 -10.66 13.00 2.30
C ILE A 93 -9.66 13.26 3.45
N LYS A 94 -9.54 14.51 3.95
CA LYS A 94 -8.92 15.03 5.20
C LYS A 94 -8.52 16.50 4.95
N ASN A 95 -8.14 17.26 5.98
CA ASN A 95 -7.54 18.61 5.85
C ASN A 95 -8.31 19.61 4.95
N ASN A 96 -9.64 19.73 5.07
CA ASN A 96 -10.46 20.63 4.24
C ASN A 96 -10.40 20.35 2.72
N VAL A 97 -9.99 19.15 2.31
CA VAL A 97 -10.14 18.67 0.93
C VAL A 97 -11.58 18.18 0.72
N TYR A 98 -12.21 18.65 -0.35
CA TYR A 98 -13.53 18.20 -0.80
C TYR A 98 -13.41 17.61 -2.19
N VAL A 99 -13.80 16.34 -2.35
CA VAL A 99 -14.00 15.76 -3.68
C VAL A 99 -15.50 15.62 -3.92
N VAL A 100 -15.96 16.20 -5.03
CA VAL A 100 -17.34 16.07 -5.50
C VAL A 100 -17.36 15.34 -6.82
N TRP A 101 -18.28 14.39 -6.94
CA TRP A 101 -18.55 13.64 -8.17
C TRP A 101 -19.98 13.88 -8.63
N GLY A 102 -20.21 13.77 -9.93
CA GLY A 102 -21.54 13.89 -10.49
C GLY A 102 -21.71 13.12 -11.78
N THR A 103 -22.96 12.74 -12.04
CA THR A 103 -23.39 12.06 -13.26
C THR A 103 -24.19 13.02 -14.13
N GLY A 104 -23.87 13.06 -15.41
CA GLY A 104 -24.57 13.90 -16.39
C GLY A 104 -25.88 13.27 -16.85
N GLU A 105 -26.70 14.06 -17.55
CA GLU A 105 -27.99 13.61 -18.09
C GLU A 105 -27.86 12.51 -19.17
N LYS A 106 -26.71 12.46 -19.85
CA LYS A 106 -26.42 11.47 -20.88
C LYS A 106 -25.55 10.34 -20.32
N ASN A 107 -25.78 9.14 -20.84
CA ASN A 107 -24.98 7.98 -20.45
C ASN A 107 -23.50 8.20 -20.79
N GLY A 108 -22.62 8.06 -19.79
CA GLY A 108 -21.19 8.31 -19.91
C GLY A 108 -20.73 9.73 -19.55
N ASP A 109 -21.65 10.69 -19.39
CA ASP A 109 -21.32 12.04 -18.92
C ASP A 109 -21.09 12.01 -17.40
N HIS A 110 -19.99 12.60 -16.95
CA HIS A 110 -19.63 12.65 -15.52
C HIS A 110 -18.65 13.79 -15.23
N ILE A 111 -18.59 14.20 -13.97
CA ILE A 111 -17.71 15.24 -13.46
C ILE A 111 -17.08 14.78 -12.13
N MET A 112 -15.82 15.13 -11.92
CA MET A 112 -15.15 15.01 -10.63
C MET A 112 -14.31 16.25 -10.38
N LEU A 113 -14.48 16.88 -9.23
CA LEU A 113 -13.72 18.05 -8.81
C LEU A 113 -13.09 17.76 -7.45
N SER A 114 -11.79 17.97 -7.34
CA SER A 114 -11.03 18.05 -6.10
C SER A 114 -10.81 19.52 -5.78
N ILE A 115 -11.12 19.89 -4.55
CA ILE A 115 -11.07 21.26 -4.06
C ILE A 115 -10.20 21.28 -2.81
N TYR A 116 -9.13 22.04 -2.84
CA TYR A 116 -8.25 22.25 -1.69
C TYR A 116 -7.85 23.72 -1.60
N GLU A 117 -8.23 24.35 -0.49
CA GLU A 117 -8.11 25.80 -0.30
C GLU A 117 -8.75 26.59 -1.47
N ASP A 118 -7.96 27.29 -2.26
CA ASP A 118 -8.33 28.09 -3.43
C ASP A 118 -8.22 27.32 -4.76
N ALA A 119 -7.61 26.14 -4.75
CA ALA A 119 -7.39 25.36 -5.96
C ALA A 119 -8.56 24.42 -6.24
N VAL A 120 -9.01 24.43 -7.49
CA VAL A 120 -9.92 23.43 -8.04
C VAL A 120 -9.17 22.66 -9.12
N THR A 121 -9.15 21.34 -9.04
CA THR A 121 -8.61 20.49 -10.12
C THR A 121 -9.57 19.35 -10.37
N GLY A 122 -9.60 18.82 -11.58
CA GLY A 122 -10.45 17.68 -11.85
C GLY A 122 -10.76 17.57 -13.32
N PHE A 123 -11.93 17.03 -13.62
CA PHE A 123 -12.31 16.75 -14.98
C PHE A 123 -13.82 16.65 -15.14
N TRP A 124 -14.25 16.78 -16.38
CA TRP A 124 -15.59 16.44 -16.77
C TRP A 124 -15.60 15.84 -18.18
N THR A 125 -16.61 15.05 -18.46
CA THR A 125 -16.78 14.32 -19.72
C THR A 125 -18.18 14.57 -20.25
N THR A 126 -18.28 14.89 -21.54
CA THR A 126 -19.57 14.91 -22.24
C THR A 126 -19.42 14.48 -23.70
N ASN A 127 -20.36 13.68 -24.22
CA ASN A 127 -20.37 13.23 -25.62
C ASN A 127 -19.00 12.69 -26.11
N ASN A 128 -18.31 11.90 -25.28
CA ASN A 128 -16.95 11.38 -25.49
C ASN A 128 -15.82 12.43 -25.60
N THR A 129 -16.11 13.71 -25.38
CA THR A 129 -15.10 14.75 -25.21
C THR A 129 -14.66 14.80 -23.75
N LEU A 130 -13.35 14.80 -23.53
CA LEU A 130 -12.73 14.83 -22.21
C LEU A 130 -12.22 16.24 -21.93
N TYR A 131 -12.55 16.77 -20.77
CA TYR A 131 -12.04 18.03 -20.28
C TYR A 131 -11.29 17.82 -18.97
N ASN A 132 -10.17 18.52 -18.81
CA ASN A 132 -9.46 18.64 -17.53
C ASN A 132 -9.52 20.08 -17.04
N LEU A 133 -9.59 20.25 -15.73
CA LEU A 133 -9.45 21.53 -15.05
C LEU A 133 -8.08 21.55 -14.36
N TYR A 134 -7.21 22.44 -14.81
CA TYR A 134 -5.93 22.74 -14.17
C TYR A 134 -6.07 24.03 -13.36
N SER A 135 -5.61 24.03 -12.11
CA SER A 135 -5.60 25.24 -11.27
C SER A 135 -4.43 26.13 -11.69
N LEU A 136 -4.69 27.43 -11.81
CA LEU A 136 -3.67 28.46 -11.93
C LEU A 136 -3.45 29.19 -10.58
N GLY A 137 -4.27 28.88 -9.56
CA GLY A 137 -4.31 29.57 -8.27
C GLY A 137 -5.35 30.69 -8.23
N ASP A 138 -5.73 31.13 -7.02
CA ASP A 138 -6.72 32.20 -6.77
C ASP A 138 -8.10 31.92 -7.40
N GLY A 139 -8.53 30.65 -7.46
CA GLY A 139 -9.80 30.24 -8.08
C GLY A 139 -9.82 30.32 -9.62
N ILE A 140 -8.68 30.64 -10.26
CA ILE A 140 -8.55 30.66 -11.72
C ILE A 140 -8.17 29.27 -12.22
N ASN A 141 -8.82 28.85 -13.29
CA ASN A 141 -8.63 27.54 -13.90
C ASN A 141 -8.47 27.63 -15.41
N ALA A 142 -7.63 26.75 -15.95
CA ALA A 142 -7.64 26.40 -17.37
C ALA A 142 -8.52 25.17 -17.56
N GLU A 143 -9.65 25.35 -18.25
CA GLU A 143 -10.46 24.26 -18.77
C GLU A 143 -9.90 23.80 -20.11
N VAL A 144 -9.35 22.60 -20.16
CA VAL A 144 -8.64 22.07 -21.32
C VAL A 144 -9.41 20.92 -21.94
N GLU A 145 -9.76 21.05 -23.22
CA GLU A 145 -10.20 19.92 -24.04
C GLU A 145 -9.00 19.02 -24.36
N LEU A 146 -9.15 17.72 -24.10
CA LEU A 146 -8.05 16.76 -24.19
C LEU A 146 -8.09 15.95 -25.49
N ALA A 147 -6.89 15.62 -25.98
CA ALA A 147 -6.62 14.62 -27.01
C ALA A 147 -6.07 13.33 -26.35
N PRO A 148 -6.94 12.43 -25.84
CA PRO A 148 -6.51 11.27 -25.05
C PRO A 148 -5.57 10.32 -25.77
N GLN A 149 -5.67 10.22 -27.09
CA GLN A 149 -4.77 9.42 -27.93
C GLN A 149 -3.30 9.87 -27.88
N LYS A 150 -3.01 11.06 -27.35
CA LYS A 150 -1.65 11.61 -27.21
C LYS A 150 -1.06 11.42 -25.82
N TYR A 151 -1.74 10.72 -24.91
CA TYR A 151 -1.11 10.30 -23.67
C TYR A 151 0.06 9.39 -23.99
N VAL A 152 1.23 9.72 -23.43
CA VAL A 152 2.41 8.87 -23.55
C VAL A 152 2.26 7.73 -22.55
N THR A 153 1.96 6.54 -23.04
CA THR A 153 1.85 5.35 -22.22
C THR A 153 3.22 4.89 -21.74
N CYS A 154 3.25 4.11 -20.66
CA CYS A 154 4.45 3.42 -20.21
C CYS A 154 4.99 2.54 -21.36
N LYS A 155 6.32 2.52 -21.56
CA LYS A 155 6.94 1.71 -22.61
C LYS A 155 6.72 0.24 -22.27
N THR A 156 6.00 -0.48 -23.12
CA THR A 156 5.97 -1.95 -23.10
C THR A 156 7.31 -2.45 -23.65
N GLY A 157 7.75 -3.64 -23.25
CA GLY A 157 8.65 -4.42 -24.09
C GLY A 157 8.12 -4.44 -25.53
N SER A 158 9.01 -4.54 -26.52
CA SER A 158 8.66 -4.55 -27.95
C SER A 158 7.33 -5.26 -28.22
N LEU A 159 6.37 -4.58 -28.87
CA LEU A 159 5.10 -5.14 -29.30
C LEU A 159 5.35 -6.52 -29.92
N TYR A 160 4.90 -7.59 -29.27
CA TYR A 160 5.01 -8.92 -29.84
C TYR A 160 4.08 -8.99 -31.06
N GLU A 161 4.65 -9.27 -32.24
CA GLU A 161 3.86 -9.44 -33.46
C GLU A 161 2.84 -10.57 -33.26
N ILE A 162 1.58 -10.26 -33.56
CA ILE A 162 0.37 -11.06 -33.30
C ILE A 162 0.47 -12.48 -33.90
N ASP A 163 1.30 -12.68 -34.92
CA ASP A 163 1.41 -13.93 -35.67
C ASP A 163 2.06 -15.08 -34.90
N ASN A 164 2.87 -14.80 -33.86
CA ASN A 164 3.52 -15.85 -33.06
C ASN A 164 2.66 -16.37 -31.89
N ILE A 165 1.61 -15.64 -31.49
CA ILE A 165 0.74 -16.05 -30.38
C ILE A 165 -0.23 -17.16 -30.84
N LEU A 166 -0.65 -17.16 -32.11
CA LEU A 166 -1.50 -18.21 -32.67
C LEU A 166 -0.74 -19.53 -32.90
N GLN A 167 0.57 -19.50 -33.18
CA GLN A 167 1.35 -20.73 -33.34
C GLN A 167 1.70 -21.43 -32.02
N GLN A 168 1.83 -20.70 -30.91
CA GLN A 168 1.98 -21.31 -29.59
C GLN A 168 0.67 -21.91 -29.04
N GLN A 169 -0.49 -21.48 -29.56
CA GLN A 169 -1.80 -22.05 -29.20
C GLN A 169 -2.00 -23.49 -29.71
N GLU A 170 -1.32 -23.92 -30.79
CA GLU A 170 -1.51 -25.26 -31.38
C GLU A 170 -0.53 -26.33 -30.86
N MET A 171 0.52 -25.94 -30.11
CA MET A 171 1.59 -26.87 -29.71
C MET A 171 1.55 -27.36 -28.25
N MET A 172 0.57 -26.93 -27.45
CA MET A 172 0.36 -27.51 -26.12
C MET A 172 -0.79 -28.52 -26.16
N PRO A 173 -0.57 -29.78 -25.75
CA PRO A 173 -1.63 -30.79 -25.80
C PRO A 173 -2.81 -30.35 -24.94
N ASN A 174 -4.00 -30.40 -25.52
CA ASN A 174 -5.31 -30.35 -24.84
C ASN A 174 -5.38 -31.45 -23.78
N ASN A 175 -4.75 -31.22 -22.64
CA ASN A 175 -5.19 -31.85 -21.41
C ASN A 175 -6.17 -30.86 -20.79
N ASP A 176 -7.42 -31.26 -20.72
CA ASP A 176 -8.36 -30.79 -19.71
C ASP A 176 -7.72 -31.00 -18.34
N VAL A 177 -6.82 -30.09 -17.94
CA VAL A 177 -6.32 -30.01 -16.57
C VAL A 177 -7.49 -29.44 -15.78
N LYS A 178 -8.38 -30.34 -15.34
CA LYS A 178 -9.12 -30.09 -14.10
C LYS A 178 -8.09 -29.62 -13.09
N LEU A 179 -8.20 -28.36 -12.67
CA LEU A 179 -7.37 -27.76 -11.65
C LEU A 179 -7.12 -28.79 -10.55
N ASN A 180 -5.89 -29.29 -10.47
CA ASN A 180 -5.45 -30.01 -9.31
C ASN A 180 -5.36 -28.97 -8.19
N THR A 181 -6.45 -28.84 -7.43
CA THR A 181 -6.57 -28.01 -6.23
C THR A 181 -5.56 -28.38 -5.12
N ASN A 182 -4.65 -29.32 -5.36
CA ASN A 182 -3.54 -29.65 -4.46
C ASN A 182 -2.18 -29.09 -4.93
N ALA A 183 -2.04 -28.54 -6.14
CA ALA A 183 -0.82 -27.85 -6.56
C ALA A 183 -0.75 -26.40 -6.02
N LEU A 184 -1.89 -25.76 -5.80
CA LEU A 184 -2.01 -24.48 -5.08
C LEU A 184 -1.87 -24.63 -3.55
N LYS A 185 -1.80 -25.86 -3.02
CA LYS A 185 -1.56 -26.12 -1.59
C LYS A 185 -0.08 -26.12 -1.20
N ASN A 186 0.83 -26.16 -2.18
CA ASN A 186 2.28 -26.27 -1.92
C ASN A 186 3.05 -24.95 -2.08
N ILE A 187 2.35 -23.83 -2.30
CA ILE A 187 2.92 -22.48 -2.14
C ILE A 187 2.37 -21.97 -0.81
N GLY A 188 3.15 -22.21 0.25
CA GLY A 188 2.70 -22.21 1.63
C GLY A 188 1.97 -20.96 2.09
N HIS A 189 0.75 -21.17 2.61
CA HIS A 189 -0.04 -20.22 3.37
C HIS A 189 0.75 -19.65 4.55
N GLY A 190 1.33 -18.46 4.33
CA GLY A 190 1.94 -17.63 5.36
C GLY A 190 1.55 -16.17 5.20
N TYR A 191 0.25 -15.90 5.12
CA TYR A 191 -0.29 -14.54 5.11
C TYR A 191 -1.70 -14.50 5.70
N ASP A 192 -1.83 -14.75 7.01
CA ASP A 192 -3.05 -14.39 7.76
C ASP A 192 -3.09 -12.87 7.99
N ARG A 193 -3.18 -12.13 6.87
CA ARG A 193 -3.98 -10.93 6.62
C ARG A 193 -4.11 -10.73 5.10
N VAL A 194 -4.66 -11.71 4.38
CA VAL A 194 -5.52 -11.35 3.25
C VAL A 194 -6.81 -10.85 3.88
N GLN A 195 -6.83 -9.58 4.29
CA GLN A 195 -8.08 -8.93 4.65
C GLN A 195 -8.60 -8.26 3.39
N SER A 196 -9.64 -8.86 2.80
CA SER A 196 -10.62 -8.11 2.01
C SER A 196 -10.92 -6.81 2.76
N GLY A 197 -10.75 -5.67 2.10
CA GLY A 197 -10.90 -4.35 2.70
C GLY A 197 -9.63 -3.75 3.31
N ALA A 198 -8.44 -4.29 3.03
CA ALA A 198 -7.18 -3.68 3.45
C ALA A 198 -6.98 -2.30 2.77
N THR A 199 -6.34 -1.39 3.50
CA THR A 199 -6.13 -0.02 3.04
C THR A 199 -4.66 0.22 2.73
N ILE A 200 -4.38 0.70 1.52
CA ILE A 200 -3.03 1.13 1.11
C ILE A 200 -2.82 2.58 1.53
N LYS A 201 -1.75 2.84 2.26
CA LYS A 201 -1.34 4.17 2.73
C LYS A 201 -0.22 4.70 1.87
N LEU A 202 -0.41 5.89 1.32
CA LEU A 202 0.58 6.51 0.45
C LEU A 202 1.34 7.61 1.19
N LEU A 203 2.66 7.65 1.00
CA LEU A 203 3.44 8.87 1.14
C LEU A 203 3.60 9.44 -0.27
N VAL A 204 3.06 10.63 -0.52
CA VAL A 204 3.19 11.28 -1.81
C VAL A 204 4.17 12.44 -1.68
N VAL A 205 5.35 12.27 -2.26
CA VAL A 205 6.36 13.32 -2.30
C VAL A 205 6.36 14.02 -3.64
N TYR A 206 6.75 15.28 -3.69
CA TYR A 206 6.76 16.05 -4.93
C TYR A 206 7.93 17.04 -4.97
N THR A 207 8.47 17.25 -6.17
CA THR A 207 9.54 18.24 -6.36
C THR A 207 8.99 19.67 -6.39
N THR A 208 9.82 20.66 -6.03
CA THR A 208 9.48 22.09 -6.19
C THR A 208 9.07 22.43 -7.63
N ALA A 209 9.74 21.82 -8.61
CA ALA A 209 9.40 22.02 -10.02
C ALA A 209 8.00 21.48 -10.38
N ALA A 210 7.62 20.32 -9.82
CA ALA A 210 6.27 19.76 -10.00
C ALA A 210 5.20 20.66 -9.37
N LYS A 211 5.44 21.12 -8.13
CA LYS A 211 4.54 22.05 -7.42
C LYS A 211 4.32 23.33 -8.22
N ASN A 212 5.40 23.94 -8.70
CA ASN A 212 5.31 25.20 -9.45
C ASN A 212 4.62 25.02 -10.80
N GLU A 213 4.87 23.89 -11.50
CA GLU A 213 4.18 23.57 -12.76
C GLU A 213 2.70 23.26 -12.56
N ALA A 214 2.33 22.66 -11.42
CA ALA A 214 0.94 22.35 -11.08
C ALA A 214 0.09 23.60 -10.76
N GLY A 215 0.71 24.74 -10.46
CA GLY A 215 0.01 25.96 -10.02
C GLY A 215 0.23 26.34 -8.55
N GLY A 216 1.19 25.71 -7.86
CA GLY A 216 1.54 26.00 -6.47
C GLY A 216 1.13 24.91 -5.49
N GLN A 217 1.24 25.22 -4.19
CA GLN A 217 1.01 24.25 -3.11
C GLN A 217 -0.40 23.69 -3.11
N SER A 218 -1.41 24.55 -3.19
CA SER A 218 -2.81 24.12 -3.10
C SER A 218 -3.21 23.30 -4.34
N ALA A 219 -2.65 23.62 -5.50
CA ALA A 219 -2.87 22.88 -6.74
C ALA A 219 -2.25 21.48 -6.73
N ILE A 220 -0.98 21.31 -6.29
CA ILE A 220 -0.36 19.98 -6.22
C ILE A 220 -1.07 19.08 -5.21
N GLU A 221 -1.49 19.63 -4.06
CA GLU A 221 -2.29 18.89 -3.08
C GLU A 221 -3.66 18.49 -3.68
N SER A 222 -4.31 19.39 -4.41
CA SER A 222 -5.56 19.07 -5.10
C SER A 222 -5.39 17.94 -6.12
N ILE A 223 -4.28 17.90 -6.87
CA ILE A 223 -3.94 16.81 -7.81
C ILE A 223 -3.74 15.49 -7.07
N ILE A 224 -2.99 15.49 -5.97
CA ILE A 224 -2.74 14.30 -5.12
C ILE A 224 -4.07 13.71 -4.65
N ASN A 225 -4.98 14.56 -4.19
CA ASN A 225 -6.30 14.15 -3.71
C ASN A 225 -7.23 13.68 -4.84
N ALA A 226 -7.19 14.32 -6.00
CA ALA A 226 -7.91 13.86 -7.17
C ALA A 226 -7.44 12.46 -7.62
N ALA A 227 -6.14 12.21 -7.56
CA ALA A 227 -5.55 10.93 -7.96
C ALA A 227 -5.96 9.79 -7.02
N ILE A 228 -5.99 10.02 -5.70
CA ILE A 228 -6.41 8.98 -4.74
C ILE A 228 -7.91 8.72 -4.80
N SER A 229 -8.73 9.76 -4.99
CA SER A 229 -10.18 9.56 -5.18
C SER A 229 -10.49 8.84 -6.50
N ALA A 230 -9.72 9.10 -7.56
CA ALA A 230 -9.80 8.32 -8.80
C ALA A 230 -9.44 6.83 -8.58
N ALA A 231 -8.40 6.54 -7.80
CA ALA A 231 -8.05 5.16 -7.41
C ALA A 231 -9.21 4.49 -6.66
N ASN A 232 -9.75 5.14 -5.63
CA ASN A 232 -10.87 4.60 -4.84
C ASN A 232 -12.15 4.42 -5.66
N THR A 233 -12.44 5.36 -6.55
CA THR A 233 -13.55 5.25 -7.51
C THR A 233 -13.35 4.04 -8.40
N SER A 234 -12.14 3.81 -8.91
CA SER A 234 -11.83 2.64 -9.73
C SER A 234 -12.01 1.32 -8.97
N PHE A 235 -11.69 1.28 -7.69
CA PHE A 235 -11.94 0.12 -6.84
C PHE A 235 -13.43 -0.15 -6.69
N SER A 236 -14.21 0.87 -6.33
CA SER A 236 -15.67 0.75 -6.20
C SER A 236 -16.32 0.29 -7.51
N ASN A 237 -15.94 0.89 -8.63
CA ASN A 237 -16.43 0.55 -9.96
C ASN A 237 -16.17 -0.91 -10.35
N SER A 238 -15.05 -1.48 -9.86
CA SER A 238 -14.61 -2.85 -10.17
C SER A 238 -14.92 -3.87 -9.09
N GLN A 239 -15.73 -3.52 -8.08
CA GLN A 239 -16.08 -4.38 -6.94
C GLN A 239 -14.89 -4.82 -6.09
N ILE A 240 -13.87 -3.96 -6.01
CA ILE A 240 -12.72 -4.12 -5.11
C ILE A 240 -13.06 -3.40 -3.80
N THR A 241 -12.76 -4.04 -2.68
CA THR A 241 -13.03 -3.51 -1.35
C THR A 241 -11.78 -2.87 -0.74
N GLY A 242 -11.95 -1.87 0.13
CA GLY A 242 -10.83 -1.23 0.84
C GLY A 242 -10.33 0.03 0.11
N PRO A 243 -10.53 1.24 0.68
CA PRO A 243 -10.00 2.45 0.07
C PRO A 243 -8.50 2.55 0.30
N SER A 244 -7.82 3.28 -0.57
CA SER A 244 -6.48 3.82 -0.35
C SER A 244 -6.57 5.25 0.18
N TYR A 245 -5.58 5.72 0.94
CA TYR A 245 -5.50 7.12 1.34
C TYR A 245 -4.06 7.64 1.40
N VAL A 246 -3.91 8.95 1.24
CA VAL A 246 -2.63 9.64 1.43
C VAL A 246 -2.41 9.84 2.93
N ALA A 247 -1.39 9.18 3.48
CA ALA A 247 -1.03 9.32 4.88
C ALA A 247 -0.33 10.66 5.15
N TYR A 248 0.51 11.08 4.20
CA TYR A 248 1.18 12.37 4.22
C TYR A 248 1.66 12.76 2.81
N SER A 249 1.78 14.07 2.59
CA SER A 249 2.38 14.66 1.40
C SER A 249 3.56 15.55 1.80
N HIS A 250 4.62 15.58 1.00
CA HIS A 250 5.81 16.36 1.31
C HIS A 250 6.54 16.89 0.08
N GLU A 251 6.94 18.17 0.13
CA GLU A 251 7.85 18.73 -0.86
C GLU A 251 9.29 18.29 -0.57
N VAL A 252 9.92 17.63 -1.53
CA VAL A 252 11.33 17.23 -1.45
C VAL A 252 12.22 18.22 -2.17
N ASN A 253 13.37 18.54 -1.57
CA ASN A 253 14.39 19.38 -2.21
C ASN A 253 15.20 18.55 -3.21
N TYR A 254 14.57 18.18 -4.31
CA TYR A 254 15.11 17.29 -5.31
C TYR A 254 14.86 17.83 -6.73
N THR A 255 15.87 17.71 -7.60
CA THR A 255 15.77 18.06 -9.01
C THR A 255 15.71 16.78 -9.83
N ALA A 256 14.51 16.44 -10.29
CA ALA A 256 14.28 15.25 -11.09
C ALA A 256 15.04 15.30 -12.43
N VAL A 257 15.61 14.16 -12.79
CA VAL A 257 16.43 13.96 -13.99
C VAL A 257 15.76 12.97 -14.93
N ASN A 258 15.64 13.38 -16.19
CA ASN A 258 15.11 12.57 -17.28
C ASN A 258 16.25 11.75 -17.93
N THR A 259 16.93 10.93 -17.13
CA THR A 259 17.97 10.03 -17.64
C THR A 259 17.45 8.60 -17.57
N GLU A 260 17.27 8.01 -18.75
CA GLU A 260 17.01 6.58 -18.88
C GLU A 260 18.34 5.82 -18.62
N GLN A 261 18.46 5.06 -17.53
CA GLN A 261 19.65 4.25 -17.21
C GLN A 261 19.38 2.75 -17.41
N GLY A 262 20.20 2.09 -18.22
CA GLY A 262 20.33 0.62 -18.25
C GLY A 262 19.25 -0.16 -19.02
N PRO A 263 19.52 -1.45 -19.32
CA PRO A 263 18.56 -2.35 -19.95
C PRO A 263 17.43 -2.73 -18.98
N TYR A 264 16.22 -2.88 -19.53
CA TYR A 264 15.07 -3.50 -18.86
C TYR A 264 15.41 -4.96 -18.49
N LEU A 265 15.24 -5.36 -17.23
CA LEU A 265 15.50 -6.73 -16.76
C LEU A 265 14.23 -7.34 -16.12
N GLU A 266 13.99 -8.62 -16.41
CA GLU A 266 12.72 -9.32 -16.24
C GLU A 266 12.19 -9.38 -14.78
N GLU A 267 10.90 -9.07 -14.69
CA GLU A 267 10.16 -8.54 -13.54
C GLU A 267 9.75 -9.59 -12.49
N CYS A 268 9.93 -10.89 -12.77
CA CYS A 268 9.51 -11.98 -11.88
C CYS A 268 10.59 -12.51 -10.93
N SER A 269 11.79 -11.94 -11.00
CA SER A 269 12.94 -12.35 -10.18
C SER A 269 13.15 -11.49 -8.92
N GLY A 270 12.28 -10.49 -8.69
CA GLY A 270 12.50 -9.48 -7.64
C GLY A 270 13.60 -8.48 -7.97
N VAL A 271 13.94 -8.34 -9.25
CA VAL A 271 14.95 -7.41 -9.78
C VAL A 271 14.27 -6.16 -10.33
N SER A 272 14.98 -5.05 -10.24
CA SER A 272 14.50 -3.69 -10.40
C SER A 272 14.50 -3.12 -11.81
N ASN A 273 13.66 -2.11 -12.04
CA ASN A 273 13.76 -1.23 -13.19
C ASN A 273 14.63 0.00 -12.86
N ASP A 274 15.94 -0.12 -13.04
CA ASP A 274 16.86 1.02 -12.90
C ASP A 274 16.70 2.09 -14.00
N LYS A 275 15.62 1.99 -14.79
CA LYS A 275 15.34 2.77 -15.99
C LYS A 275 15.28 4.26 -15.71
N TYR A 276 14.65 4.73 -14.63
CA TYR A 276 14.62 6.17 -14.34
C TYR A 276 15.46 6.51 -13.12
N LYS A 277 16.47 7.34 -13.33
CA LYS A 277 17.37 7.77 -12.25
C LYS A 277 16.62 8.42 -11.06
N SER A 278 15.55 9.17 -11.32
CA SER A 278 14.74 9.76 -10.23
C SER A 278 14.01 8.72 -9.37
N LEU A 279 13.71 7.55 -9.93
CA LEU A 279 13.08 6.45 -9.19
C LEU A 279 14.13 5.67 -8.37
N VAL A 280 15.34 5.50 -8.91
CA VAL A 280 16.50 4.93 -8.18
C VAL A 280 16.84 5.81 -6.97
N GLU A 281 17.05 7.12 -7.18
CA GLU A 281 17.38 8.10 -6.14
C GLU A 281 16.24 8.33 -5.13
N LEU A 282 15.00 7.90 -5.43
CA LEU A 282 13.89 7.91 -4.45
C LEU A 282 13.91 6.69 -3.53
N ARG A 283 14.39 5.56 -4.06
CA ARG A 283 14.34 4.26 -3.41
C ARG A 283 15.57 4.01 -2.53
N ASP A 284 16.74 4.46 -2.96
CA ASP A 284 17.95 4.37 -2.14
C ASP A 284 17.83 5.29 -0.91
N ASP A 285 18.34 4.84 0.24
CA ASP A 285 18.12 5.49 1.54
C ASP A 285 19.40 6.09 2.16
N ASP A 286 20.50 6.09 1.41
CA ASP A 286 21.83 6.57 1.84
C ASP A 286 22.66 7.09 0.63
N ASP A 287 22.00 7.66 -0.39
CA ASP A 287 22.67 8.22 -1.57
C ASP A 287 22.79 9.76 -1.51
N GLY A 288 22.26 10.37 -0.45
CA GLY A 288 22.24 11.82 -0.26
C GLY A 288 21.12 12.52 -1.03
N LYS A 289 20.15 11.76 -1.58
CA LYS A 289 18.99 12.26 -2.32
C LYS A 289 17.73 11.75 -1.68
N MET A 290 16.86 12.66 -1.26
CA MET A 290 15.54 12.29 -0.74
C MET A 290 15.59 11.27 0.43
N ASP A 291 16.73 11.13 1.13
CA ASP A 291 16.87 10.17 2.23
C ASP A 291 15.81 10.41 3.32
N GLU A 292 15.38 11.66 3.50
CA GLU A 292 14.31 12.05 4.43
C GLU A 292 12.96 11.37 4.12
N VAL A 293 12.74 10.94 2.88
CA VAL A 293 11.52 10.26 2.45
C VAL A 293 11.35 8.93 3.17
N HIS A 294 12.43 8.23 3.50
CA HIS A 294 12.37 6.96 4.22
C HIS A 294 11.97 7.14 5.68
N ASP A 295 12.44 8.21 6.32
CA ASP A 295 12.02 8.61 7.66
C ASP A 295 10.54 9.04 7.69
N LEU A 296 10.11 9.84 6.71
CA LEU A 296 8.70 10.24 6.56
C LEU A 296 7.79 9.04 6.30
N ARG A 297 8.20 8.13 5.39
CA ARG A 297 7.47 6.90 5.09
C ARG A 297 7.31 6.05 6.35
N GLY A 298 8.36 6.04 7.16
CA GLY A 298 8.36 5.51 8.50
C GLY A 298 7.32 6.14 9.42
N MET A 299 7.45 7.45 9.63
CA MET A 299 6.67 8.26 10.56
C MET A 299 5.16 8.16 10.29
N TYR A 300 4.77 8.19 9.02
CA TYR A 300 3.36 8.15 8.60
C TYR A 300 2.87 6.74 8.28
N ALA A 301 3.71 5.73 8.50
CA ALA A 301 3.43 4.31 8.21
C ALA A 301 2.88 4.11 6.79
N ALA A 302 3.53 4.72 5.80
CA ALA A 302 3.14 4.59 4.40
C ALA A 302 3.67 3.29 3.78
N ASP A 303 2.80 2.64 3.02
CA ASP A 303 2.99 1.37 2.34
C ASP A 303 3.67 1.58 0.98
N VAL A 304 3.24 2.63 0.27
CA VAL A 304 3.76 3.02 -1.05
C VAL A 304 4.30 4.45 -0.99
N VAL A 305 5.41 4.69 -1.68
CA VAL A 305 5.92 6.04 -1.92
C VAL A 305 5.72 6.41 -3.39
N VAL A 306 5.08 7.55 -3.63
CA VAL A 306 4.88 8.11 -4.97
C VAL A 306 5.63 9.42 -5.07
N LEU A 307 6.51 9.57 -6.07
CA LEU A 307 7.16 10.84 -6.39
C LEU A 307 6.46 11.51 -7.58
N LEU A 308 5.93 12.72 -7.36
CA LEU A 308 5.41 13.57 -8.43
C LEU A 308 6.51 14.50 -8.97
N VAL A 309 6.70 14.46 -10.28
CA VAL A 309 7.69 15.27 -10.99
C VAL A 309 7.03 16.11 -12.08
N LYS A 310 7.70 17.20 -12.48
CA LYS A 310 7.27 18.00 -13.63
C LYS A 310 7.25 17.16 -14.91
N ASN A 311 6.46 17.56 -15.89
CA ASN A 311 6.21 16.74 -17.07
C ASN A 311 7.48 16.45 -17.89
N SER A 312 8.37 17.45 -17.99
CA SER A 312 9.63 17.30 -18.73
C SER A 312 10.66 16.37 -18.06
N ALA A 313 10.42 15.95 -16.82
CA ALA A 313 11.34 15.11 -16.04
C ALA A 313 11.23 13.62 -16.34
N LEU A 314 10.17 13.18 -17.03
CA LEU A 314 9.99 11.80 -17.48
C LEU A 314 9.73 11.79 -18.98
N SER A 315 10.06 10.68 -19.66
CA SER A 315 9.65 10.41 -21.04
C SER A 315 8.26 9.77 -21.12
N VAL A 316 7.82 9.08 -20.06
CA VAL A 316 6.50 8.43 -19.90
C VAL A 316 5.65 9.15 -18.85
N ASN A 317 4.38 8.76 -18.69
CA ASN A 317 3.50 9.36 -17.67
C ASN A 317 3.73 8.83 -16.24
N GLY A 318 4.35 7.66 -16.09
CA GLY A 318 4.74 7.11 -14.81
C GLY A 318 5.56 5.83 -14.99
N GLU A 319 6.22 5.41 -13.91
CA GLU A 319 6.92 4.15 -13.84
C GLU A 319 6.94 3.64 -12.38
N ALA A 320 6.52 2.41 -12.17
CA ALA A 320 6.58 1.70 -10.90
C ALA A 320 7.85 0.86 -10.77
N TRP A 321 8.43 0.77 -9.57
CA TRP A 321 9.70 0.08 -9.35
C TRP A 321 9.69 -1.43 -9.67
N SER A 322 8.55 -2.08 -9.48
CA SER A 322 8.44 -3.54 -9.58
C SER A 322 7.01 -4.01 -9.85
N VAL A 323 6.90 -5.23 -10.39
CA VAL A 323 5.64 -5.92 -10.67
C VAL A 323 5.74 -7.39 -10.20
N PRO A 324 5.44 -7.71 -8.93
CA PRO A 324 4.94 -6.83 -7.87
C PRO A 324 6.04 -6.29 -6.93
N ALA A 325 5.68 -5.33 -6.08
CA ALA A 325 6.47 -4.98 -4.92
C ALA A 325 6.37 -6.07 -3.85
N THR A 326 7.50 -6.68 -3.50
CA THR A 326 7.61 -7.77 -2.50
C THR A 326 8.21 -7.33 -1.16
N SER A 327 8.71 -6.10 -1.07
CA SER A 327 9.34 -5.52 0.11
C SER A 327 9.26 -3.99 0.08
N ALA A 328 9.60 -3.33 1.20
CA ALA A 328 9.51 -1.87 1.30
C ALA A 328 10.47 -1.20 0.33
N GLY A 329 11.64 -1.82 0.14
CA GLY A 329 12.65 -1.42 -0.84
C GLY A 329 12.14 -1.42 -2.28
N ASN A 330 10.99 -2.04 -2.58
CA ASN A 330 10.47 -2.16 -3.94
C ASN A 330 9.11 -1.47 -4.17
N ALA A 331 8.51 -0.85 -3.14
CA ALA A 331 7.19 -0.21 -3.22
C ALA A 331 7.28 1.31 -3.47
N PHE A 332 7.88 1.67 -4.61
CA PHE A 332 8.10 3.05 -5.05
C PHE A 332 7.62 3.25 -6.49
N CYS A 333 7.06 4.40 -6.81
CA CYS A 333 6.81 4.80 -8.20
C CYS A 333 7.04 6.30 -8.41
N VAL A 334 7.26 6.69 -9.66
CA VAL A 334 7.40 8.09 -10.08
C VAL A 334 6.37 8.41 -11.15
N VAL A 335 5.71 9.56 -11.07
CA VAL A 335 4.58 9.92 -11.93
C VAL A 335 4.69 11.39 -12.35
N ARG A 336 4.36 11.71 -13.61
CA ARG A 336 4.19 13.11 -14.03
C ARG A 336 3.00 13.71 -13.29
N GLN A 337 3.17 14.89 -12.68
CA GLN A 337 2.11 15.53 -11.89
C GLN A 337 0.80 15.69 -12.69
N ASN A 338 0.88 16.08 -13.96
CA ASN A 338 -0.31 16.32 -14.77
C ASN A 338 -1.07 15.03 -15.12
N ALA A 339 -0.38 13.89 -15.16
CA ALA A 339 -0.94 12.60 -15.55
C ALA A 339 -1.45 11.80 -14.35
N ALA A 340 -1.09 12.19 -13.12
CA ALA A 340 -1.47 11.50 -11.89
C ALA A 340 -3.00 11.33 -11.77
N SER A 341 -3.76 12.37 -12.13
CA SER A 341 -5.23 12.43 -12.04
C SER A 341 -5.94 12.91 -13.31
N ALA A 342 -5.24 13.03 -14.45
CA ALA A 342 -5.87 13.52 -15.68
C ALA A 342 -6.89 12.53 -16.27
N ASN A 343 -7.96 13.09 -16.83
CA ASN A 343 -9.05 12.33 -17.47
C ASN A 343 -8.55 11.48 -18.64
N GLY A 344 -8.50 10.16 -18.44
CA GLY A 344 -8.01 9.21 -19.43
C GLY A 344 -6.52 8.88 -19.30
N ALA A 345 -5.80 9.46 -18.33
CA ALA A 345 -4.43 9.08 -17.98
C ALA A 345 -4.40 8.17 -16.75
N TRP A 346 -4.91 8.60 -15.60
CA TRP A 346 -4.94 7.82 -14.35
C TRP A 346 -3.60 7.14 -14.01
N SER A 347 -2.49 7.84 -14.20
CA SER A 347 -1.16 7.22 -14.11
C SER A 347 -0.80 6.84 -12.68
N MET A 348 -1.20 7.61 -11.66
CA MET A 348 -0.91 7.21 -10.28
C MET A 348 -1.61 5.89 -9.89
N PRO A 349 -2.93 5.70 -10.14
CA PRO A 349 -3.57 4.39 -9.99
C PRO A 349 -2.90 3.27 -10.80
N HIS A 350 -2.47 3.54 -12.04
CA HIS A 350 -1.79 2.58 -12.89
C HIS A 350 -0.47 2.08 -12.28
N GLU A 351 0.40 3.00 -11.86
CA GLU A 351 1.69 2.63 -11.25
C GLU A 351 1.52 1.90 -9.91
N ILE A 352 0.52 2.29 -9.12
CA ILE A 352 0.18 1.53 -7.89
C ILE A 352 -0.28 0.11 -8.24
N GLY A 353 -1.05 -0.05 -9.33
CA GLY A 353 -1.44 -1.36 -9.84
C GLY A 353 -0.25 -2.27 -10.15
N HIS A 354 0.80 -1.73 -10.76
CA HIS A 354 2.06 -2.45 -10.94
C HIS A 354 2.68 -2.91 -9.63
N LEU A 355 2.77 -2.04 -8.62
CA LEU A 355 3.30 -2.42 -7.30
C LEU A 355 2.43 -3.49 -6.61
N ILE A 356 1.12 -3.46 -6.81
CA ILE A 356 0.21 -4.52 -6.36
C ILE A 356 0.49 -5.82 -7.12
N GLY A 357 0.89 -5.74 -8.38
CA GLY A 357 1.28 -6.85 -9.27
C GLY A 357 0.37 -7.05 -10.47
N CYS A 358 -0.43 -6.05 -10.80
CA CYS A 358 -1.16 -6.03 -12.05
C CYS A 358 -0.21 -5.69 -13.21
N ARG A 359 -0.57 -6.18 -14.39
CA ARG A 359 0.18 -6.07 -15.64
C ARG A 359 -0.66 -5.43 -16.71
N HIS A 360 -0.01 -5.02 -17.80
CA HIS A 360 -0.71 -4.49 -18.98
C HIS A 360 -1.62 -5.56 -19.58
N GLU A 361 -2.42 -5.21 -20.58
CA GLU A 361 -3.17 -6.20 -21.34
C GLU A 361 -2.23 -7.22 -22.01
N LEU A 362 -2.72 -8.46 -22.17
CA LEU A 362 -1.94 -9.61 -22.64
C LEU A 362 -1.17 -9.36 -23.95
N LYS A 363 -1.71 -8.51 -24.83
CA LYS A 363 -1.08 -8.16 -26.11
C LYS A 363 0.21 -7.35 -25.92
N SER A 364 0.23 -6.50 -24.92
CA SER A 364 1.33 -5.57 -24.62
C SER A 364 2.30 -6.15 -23.61
N ASP A 365 1.80 -6.99 -22.71
CA ASP A 365 2.56 -7.73 -21.70
C ASP A 365 2.01 -9.16 -21.63
N PRO A 366 2.66 -10.17 -22.23
CA PRO A 366 2.19 -11.55 -22.19
C PRO A 366 2.53 -12.29 -20.88
N GLU A 367 3.18 -11.64 -19.92
CA GLU A 367 3.72 -12.28 -18.72
C GLU A 367 2.63 -12.58 -17.67
N LEU A 368 2.60 -13.82 -17.16
CA LEU A 368 1.55 -14.32 -16.27
C LEU A 368 1.92 -14.27 -14.78
N CYS A 369 3.01 -13.59 -14.44
CA CYS A 369 3.48 -13.52 -13.06
C CYS A 369 3.03 -12.21 -12.42
N PRO A 370 2.88 -12.12 -11.09
CA PRO A 370 3.15 -13.16 -10.09
C PRO A 370 2.09 -14.26 -10.03
N GLU A 371 0.95 -14.07 -10.70
CA GLU A 371 -0.13 -15.05 -10.80
C GLU A 371 -0.99 -14.85 -12.05
N GLN A 372 -1.87 -15.82 -12.34
CA GLN A 372 -2.85 -15.67 -13.42
C GLN A 372 -3.79 -14.49 -13.13
N ASN A 373 -4.39 -13.92 -14.17
CA ASN A 373 -5.39 -12.85 -14.10
C ASN A 373 -4.86 -11.43 -13.87
N VAL A 374 -3.54 -11.22 -13.97
CA VAL A 374 -2.88 -9.94 -13.70
C VAL A 374 -3.14 -8.84 -14.73
N HIS A 375 -3.66 -9.18 -15.91
CA HIS A 375 -3.71 -8.25 -17.03
C HIS A 375 -4.88 -7.28 -17.04
N GLY A 376 -4.61 -6.07 -17.52
CA GLY A 376 -5.62 -5.14 -17.99
C GLY A 376 -6.39 -5.66 -19.21
N TYR A 377 -7.38 -4.88 -19.63
CA TYR A 377 -8.28 -5.18 -20.75
C TYR A 377 -8.64 -3.93 -21.57
N ASN A 378 -8.69 -4.11 -22.89
CA ASN A 378 -9.28 -3.20 -23.86
C ASN A 378 -10.68 -3.72 -24.23
N TYR A 379 -11.71 -2.88 -24.21
CA TYR A 379 -13.10 -3.30 -24.39
C TYR A 379 -13.95 -2.26 -25.14
N GLY A 380 -15.13 -2.69 -25.61
CA GLY A 380 -16.07 -1.88 -26.36
C GLY A 380 -16.56 -2.62 -27.61
N ASP A 381 -17.13 -1.86 -28.56
CA ASP A 381 -17.50 -2.37 -29.89
C ASP A 381 -16.25 -2.78 -30.71
N ILE A 382 -16.37 -3.03 -32.01
CA ILE A 382 -15.31 -3.59 -32.89
C ILE A 382 -13.91 -2.94 -32.81
N ASP A 383 -13.80 -1.70 -32.32
CA ASP A 383 -12.54 -0.96 -32.14
C ASP A 383 -11.94 -1.01 -30.71
N ASN A 384 -12.63 -1.62 -29.74
CA ASN A 384 -12.32 -1.56 -28.31
C ASN A 384 -12.04 -0.12 -27.85
N LYS A 385 -13.06 0.75 -27.86
CA LYS A 385 -12.87 2.21 -27.64
C LYS A 385 -12.37 2.58 -26.23
N TYR A 386 -12.49 1.67 -25.28
CA TYR A 386 -12.18 1.90 -23.87
C TYR A 386 -11.08 0.96 -23.40
N GLN A 387 -10.35 1.39 -22.38
CA GLN A 387 -9.34 0.59 -21.72
C GLN A 387 -9.46 0.71 -20.21
N THR A 388 -9.22 -0.40 -19.51
CA THR A 388 -9.13 -0.45 -18.04
C THR A 388 -7.84 0.21 -17.54
N ILE A 389 -7.73 0.44 -16.22
CA ILE A 389 -6.60 1.14 -15.58
C ILE A 389 -5.25 0.63 -16.05
N MET A 390 -5.06 -0.68 -16.13
CA MET A 390 -3.77 -1.27 -16.47
C MET A 390 -3.50 -1.38 -17.97
N ALA A 391 -4.48 -1.12 -18.84
CA ALA A 391 -4.29 -1.27 -20.27
C ALA A 391 -3.60 -0.05 -20.93
N VAL A 392 -2.77 -0.29 -21.95
CA VAL A 392 -1.80 0.69 -22.50
C VAL A 392 -1.74 0.78 -24.02
N GLU A 393 -2.38 -0.11 -24.77
CA GLU A 393 -2.41 -0.01 -26.23
C GLU A 393 -3.05 1.33 -26.67
N GLY A 394 -2.22 2.14 -27.34
CA GLY A 394 -2.46 3.57 -27.54
C GLY A 394 -3.74 3.90 -28.32
N GLY A 395 -4.30 5.08 -28.00
CA GLY A 395 -5.46 5.66 -28.71
C GLY A 395 -6.80 5.51 -28.01
N ARG A 396 -6.87 4.81 -26.87
CA ARG A 396 -8.11 4.52 -26.15
C ARG A 396 -8.26 5.35 -24.88
N LYS A 397 -9.52 5.60 -24.50
CA LYS A 397 -9.85 6.29 -23.24
C LYS A 397 -9.66 5.32 -22.07
N ARG A 398 -8.74 5.63 -21.15
CA ARG A 398 -8.62 4.89 -19.90
C ARG A 398 -9.77 5.25 -18.96
N GLU A 399 -10.52 4.24 -18.55
CA GLU A 399 -11.63 4.40 -17.61
C GLU A 399 -11.23 3.92 -16.22
N LEU A 400 -11.94 4.41 -15.20
CA LEU A 400 -11.75 4.04 -13.80
C LEU A 400 -12.35 2.66 -13.54
N TYR A 401 -11.84 1.64 -14.22
CA TYR A 401 -12.17 0.23 -14.05
C TYR A 401 -10.88 -0.60 -14.11
N TRP A 402 -10.70 -1.46 -13.12
CA TRP A 402 -9.85 -2.65 -13.19
C TRP A 402 -10.58 -3.73 -14.00
N SER A 403 -9.83 -4.58 -14.70
CA SER A 403 -10.44 -5.61 -15.53
C SER A 403 -11.21 -6.58 -14.65
N ASN A 404 -12.50 -6.73 -14.91
CA ASN A 404 -13.40 -7.62 -14.18
C ASN A 404 -14.52 -8.13 -15.12
N PRO A 405 -14.54 -9.43 -15.46
CA PRO A 405 -15.52 -9.99 -16.39
C PRO A 405 -16.95 -9.99 -15.85
N SER A 406 -17.13 -9.75 -14.55
CA SER A 406 -18.45 -9.64 -13.91
C SER A 406 -18.99 -8.21 -13.89
N VAL A 407 -18.18 -7.22 -14.30
CA VAL A 407 -18.53 -5.80 -14.30
C VAL A 407 -18.61 -5.31 -15.75
N SER A 408 -19.68 -4.59 -16.07
CA SER A 408 -19.88 -4.00 -17.39
C SER A 408 -19.85 -2.47 -17.33
N SER A 409 -19.26 -1.86 -18.35
CA SER A 409 -19.25 -0.42 -18.61
C SER A 409 -19.70 -0.18 -20.04
N HIS A 410 -20.56 0.81 -20.27
CA HIS A 410 -21.13 1.11 -21.61
C HIS A 410 -21.83 -0.09 -22.29
N GLY A 411 -22.32 -1.07 -21.52
CA GLY A 411 -22.96 -2.28 -22.04
C GLY A 411 -21.99 -3.41 -22.45
N TYR A 412 -20.68 -3.22 -22.23
CA TYR A 412 -19.64 -4.21 -22.52
C TYR A 412 -18.96 -4.67 -21.23
N SER A 413 -18.55 -5.94 -21.18
CA SER A 413 -17.74 -6.46 -20.08
C SER A 413 -16.40 -5.73 -20.01
N THR A 414 -15.97 -5.36 -18.80
CA THR A 414 -14.67 -4.70 -18.55
C THR A 414 -13.53 -5.70 -18.41
N GLY A 415 -13.80 -6.99 -18.50
CA GLY A 415 -12.81 -8.07 -18.49
C GLY A 415 -13.24 -9.25 -19.37
N SER A 416 -12.38 -10.26 -19.45
CA SER A 416 -12.66 -11.50 -20.18
C SER A 416 -12.18 -12.71 -19.39
N LEU A 417 -12.92 -13.82 -19.50
CA LEU A 417 -12.53 -15.13 -18.98
C LEU A 417 -11.84 -15.99 -20.05
N ASP A 418 -11.69 -15.47 -21.27
CA ASP A 418 -11.10 -16.18 -22.40
C ASP A 418 -9.57 -16.12 -22.37
N GLY A 419 -8.91 -17.18 -22.84
CA GLY A 419 -7.44 -17.26 -22.92
C GLY A 419 -6.76 -17.80 -21.65
N LEU A 420 -5.42 -17.94 -21.71
CA LEU A 420 -4.59 -18.48 -20.62
C LEU A 420 -4.44 -17.52 -19.44
N SER A 421 -4.46 -16.21 -19.69
CA SER A 421 -4.71 -15.21 -18.67
C SER A 421 -6.09 -14.63 -18.86
N LYS A 422 -6.93 -14.73 -17.84
CA LYS A 422 -8.17 -13.97 -17.80
C LYS A 422 -7.82 -12.49 -17.64
N ALA A 423 -8.55 -11.61 -18.28
CA ALA A 423 -8.44 -10.19 -17.98
C ALA A 423 -9.31 -9.90 -16.75
N TYR A 424 -8.77 -10.19 -15.56
CA TYR A 424 -9.47 -10.10 -14.28
C TYR A 424 -8.56 -9.60 -13.14
N ASN A 425 -7.83 -8.50 -13.37
CA ASN A 425 -6.86 -8.00 -12.41
C ASN A 425 -7.49 -7.33 -11.18
N ALA A 426 -8.81 -7.08 -11.20
CA ALA A 426 -9.54 -6.71 -9.99
C ALA A 426 -9.42 -7.78 -8.87
N ASN A 427 -9.33 -9.06 -9.24
CA ASN A 427 -9.10 -10.15 -8.30
C ASN A 427 -7.71 -10.08 -7.66
N VAL A 428 -6.69 -9.76 -8.47
CA VAL A 428 -5.31 -9.56 -7.99
C VAL A 428 -5.24 -8.38 -7.01
N VAL A 429 -5.94 -7.27 -7.31
CA VAL A 429 -6.01 -6.13 -6.38
C VAL A 429 -6.64 -6.55 -5.06
N GLU A 430 -7.79 -7.22 -5.09
CA GLU A 430 -8.50 -7.66 -3.88
C GLU A 430 -7.63 -8.59 -3.01
N GLU A 431 -6.89 -9.51 -3.63
CA GLU A 431 -6.06 -10.50 -2.93
C GLU A 431 -4.74 -9.92 -2.41
N ARG A 432 -4.14 -8.96 -3.12
CA ARG A 432 -2.75 -8.53 -2.90
C ARG A 432 -2.60 -7.12 -2.36
N GLN A 433 -3.65 -6.30 -2.33
CA GLN A 433 -3.60 -5.00 -1.65
C GLN A 433 -3.20 -5.12 -0.16
N GLY A 434 -3.61 -6.19 0.53
CA GLY A 434 -3.21 -6.47 1.91
C GLY A 434 -1.74 -6.86 2.06
N PHE A 435 -1.15 -7.44 1.01
CA PHE A 435 0.28 -7.71 0.96
C PHE A 435 1.07 -6.41 0.80
N LEU A 436 0.64 -5.52 -0.10
CA LEU A 436 1.24 -4.20 -0.29
C LEU A 436 1.10 -3.33 0.98
N ALA A 437 -0.07 -3.35 1.62
CA ALA A 437 -0.33 -2.70 2.91
C ALA A 437 0.44 -3.32 4.11
N GLY A 438 1.05 -4.49 3.91
CA GLY A 438 1.85 -5.23 4.89
C GLY A 438 3.35 -5.17 4.63
N VAL A 439 3.79 -4.39 3.64
CA VAL A 439 5.19 -4.27 3.23
C VAL A 439 6.01 -3.63 4.37
N CYS A 440 6.60 -4.50 5.19
CA CYS A 440 7.47 -4.15 6.30
C CYS A 440 8.79 -3.56 5.79
N ALA A 441 9.36 -2.57 6.51
CA ALA A 441 10.77 -2.22 6.31
C ALA A 441 11.65 -3.46 6.50
N GLU A 442 12.76 -3.59 5.78
CA GLU A 442 13.72 -4.68 5.97
C GLU A 442 15.00 -4.12 6.58
N LEU A 443 15.52 -4.79 7.61
CA LEU A 443 16.80 -4.50 8.24
C LEU A 443 17.70 -5.73 8.09
N SER A 444 18.91 -5.55 7.59
CA SER A 444 19.87 -6.64 7.41
C SER A 444 21.29 -6.22 7.72
N GLY A 445 22.17 -7.18 7.98
CA GLY A 445 23.59 -6.95 8.21
C GLY A 445 23.93 -6.33 9.56
N THR A 446 25.12 -5.74 9.66
CA THR A 446 25.66 -5.17 10.92
C THR A 446 25.26 -3.71 11.06
N LEU A 447 24.70 -3.34 12.22
CA LEU A 447 24.32 -1.95 12.47
C LEU A 447 25.52 -1.00 12.50
N SER A 448 25.47 0.06 11.69
CA SER A 448 26.42 1.18 11.71
C SER A 448 26.06 2.25 12.75
N SER A 449 24.78 2.35 13.12
CA SER A 449 24.22 3.32 14.08
C SER A 449 23.12 2.68 14.94
N ASN A 450 22.71 3.35 16.01
CA ASN A 450 21.55 2.90 16.78
C ASN A 450 20.30 2.95 15.89
N LYS A 451 19.45 1.92 15.97
CA LYS A 451 18.22 1.82 15.17
C LYS A 451 17.03 1.59 16.09
N THR A 452 15.91 2.23 15.75
CA THR A 452 14.63 2.03 16.42
C THR A 452 13.61 1.51 15.41
N ILE A 453 13.00 0.37 15.70
CA ILE A 453 11.89 -0.23 14.98
C ILE A 453 10.59 0.30 15.57
N TYR A 454 9.91 1.17 14.82
CA TYR A 454 8.63 1.77 15.21
C TYR A 454 7.45 1.29 14.34
N LYS A 455 7.69 0.37 13.39
CA LYS A 455 6.69 -0.26 12.51
C LYS A 455 7.05 -1.73 12.25
N PRO A 456 6.10 -2.56 11.75
CA PRO A 456 6.41 -3.91 11.32
C PRO A 456 7.66 -3.96 10.43
N THR A 457 8.66 -4.75 10.84
CA THR A 457 9.98 -4.79 10.19
C THR A 457 10.46 -6.23 10.04
N SER A 458 10.91 -6.60 8.86
CA SER A 458 11.59 -7.88 8.62
C SER A 458 13.08 -7.75 8.95
N LEU A 459 13.67 -8.73 9.62
CA LEU A 459 15.11 -8.82 9.85
C LEU A 459 15.69 -10.03 9.13
N SER A 460 16.83 -9.80 8.49
CA SER A 460 17.61 -10.80 7.78
C SER A 460 19.07 -10.71 8.23
N ASN A 461 19.52 -11.66 9.05
CA ASN A 461 20.90 -11.78 9.54
C ASN A 461 21.45 -10.48 10.17
N VAL A 462 20.69 -9.90 11.10
CA VAL A 462 21.04 -8.62 11.74
C VAL A 462 22.00 -8.83 12.89
N VAL A 463 23.06 -8.02 12.91
CA VAL A 463 24.08 -8.00 13.98
C VAL A 463 24.09 -6.63 14.65
N VAL A 464 23.91 -6.60 15.97
CA VAL A 464 24.07 -5.41 16.81
C VAL A 464 25.47 -5.46 17.44
N PRO A 465 26.44 -4.67 16.96
CA PRO A 465 27.81 -4.70 17.46
C PRO A 465 27.97 -3.93 18.78
N SER A 466 29.16 -4.02 19.36
CA SER A 466 29.52 -3.28 20.58
C SER A 466 29.23 -1.79 20.48
N GLY A 467 28.59 -1.22 21.50
CA GLY A 467 28.25 0.20 21.57
C GLY A 467 27.05 0.62 20.71
N LYS A 468 26.35 -0.32 20.07
CA LYS A 468 25.11 -0.06 19.32
C LYS A 468 23.91 -0.66 20.02
N GLN A 469 22.75 -0.05 19.74
CA GLN A 469 21.46 -0.49 20.25
C GLN A 469 20.46 -0.67 19.11
N LEU A 470 19.71 -1.78 19.17
CA LEU A 470 18.47 -1.96 18.44
C LEU A 470 17.29 -1.85 19.42
N THR A 471 16.39 -0.93 19.18
CA THR A 471 15.17 -0.75 19.98
C THR A 471 13.96 -1.19 19.18
N ILE A 472 13.13 -2.06 19.73
CA ILE A 472 11.80 -2.40 19.18
C ILE A 472 10.77 -1.67 20.05
N ASN A 473 10.04 -0.73 19.47
CA ASN A 473 9.02 0.03 20.20
C ASN A 473 7.88 -0.87 20.67
N ALA A 474 7.16 -0.38 21.68
CA ALA A 474 5.98 -1.06 22.20
C ALA A 474 4.94 -1.35 21.11
N ASN A 475 4.30 -2.51 21.20
CA ASN A 475 3.27 -3.01 20.28
C ASN A 475 3.73 -3.10 18.82
N LYS A 476 5.02 -3.35 18.57
CA LYS A 476 5.56 -3.53 17.21
C LYS A 476 5.92 -4.98 16.93
N ASP A 477 5.59 -5.38 15.71
CA ASP A 477 5.87 -6.71 15.21
C ASP A 477 7.19 -6.73 14.45
N VAL A 478 7.94 -7.80 14.63
CA VAL A 478 9.24 -7.99 14.01
C VAL A 478 9.33 -9.41 13.44
N PHE A 479 9.73 -9.55 12.18
CA PHE A 479 9.77 -10.83 11.47
C PHE A 479 11.21 -11.25 11.15
N ILE A 480 11.75 -12.24 11.85
CA ILE A 480 13.09 -12.77 11.60
C ILE A 480 12.98 -13.82 10.48
N LYS A 481 13.37 -13.43 9.27
CA LYS A 481 13.18 -14.22 8.05
C LYS A 481 14.35 -15.17 7.77
N THR A 482 15.58 -14.66 7.83
CA THR A 482 16.78 -15.45 7.54
C THR A 482 17.90 -15.09 8.50
N GLY A 483 18.79 -16.05 8.78
CA GLY A 483 19.84 -15.87 9.77
C GLY A 483 19.30 -15.65 11.19
N ASN A 484 20.19 -15.27 12.09
CA ASN A 484 19.83 -14.95 13.48
C ASN A 484 19.76 -13.44 13.68
N LEU A 485 18.99 -13.00 14.68
CA LEU A 485 19.20 -11.70 15.30
C LEU A 485 20.29 -11.87 16.35
N GLN A 486 21.45 -11.27 16.13
CA GLN A 486 22.62 -11.45 16.97
C GLN A 486 23.01 -10.16 17.67
N ILE A 487 23.05 -10.20 19.00
CA ILE A 487 23.50 -9.12 19.87
C ILE A 487 24.89 -9.47 20.36
N ASN A 488 25.91 -8.79 19.83
CA ASN A 488 27.29 -9.05 20.20
C ASN A 488 27.62 -8.46 21.58
N PHE A 489 28.76 -8.86 22.12
CA PHE A 489 29.36 -8.25 23.31
C PHE A 489 29.31 -6.71 23.24
N GLY A 490 28.78 -6.07 24.28
CA GLY A 490 28.61 -4.62 24.37
C GLY A 490 27.48 -4.01 23.52
N GLY A 491 26.77 -4.82 22.72
CA GLY A 491 25.56 -4.42 22.01
C GLY A 491 24.32 -4.59 22.89
N THR A 492 23.22 -3.91 22.53
CA THR A 492 21.95 -3.98 23.30
C THR A 492 20.75 -4.19 22.38
N LEU A 493 19.86 -5.11 22.76
CA LEU A 493 18.51 -5.21 22.22
C LEU A 493 17.50 -4.79 23.28
N GLN A 494 16.74 -3.74 23.01
CA GLN A 494 15.64 -3.28 23.85
C GLN A 494 14.29 -3.59 23.18
N ILE A 495 13.35 -4.17 23.91
CA ILE A 495 12.04 -4.57 23.41
C ILE A 495 10.95 -3.99 24.31
N GLY A 496 10.14 -3.10 23.75
CA GLY A 496 9.01 -2.50 24.44
C GLY A 496 7.84 -3.47 24.62
N GLU A 497 7.01 -3.20 25.63
CA GLU A 497 5.83 -4.01 25.96
C GLU A 497 4.89 -4.23 24.76
N GLY A 498 4.23 -5.39 24.72
CA GLY A 498 3.30 -5.75 23.64
C GLY A 498 3.92 -6.06 22.28
N ALA A 499 5.25 -5.97 22.13
CA ALA A 499 5.93 -6.33 20.88
C ALA A 499 5.85 -7.83 20.59
N THR A 500 5.78 -8.20 19.30
CA THR A 500 5.82 -9.61 18.85
C THR A 500 7.03 -9.85 17.96
N LEU A 501 7.89 -10.80 18.34
CA LEU A 501 8.98 -11.29 17.49
C LEU A 501 8.58 -12.65 16.91
N VAL A 502 8.56 -12.72 15.58
CA VAL A 502 8.11 -13.88 14.80
C VAL A 502 9.29 -14.47 14.05
N PHE A 503 9.60 -15.73 14.31
CA PHE A 503 10.81 -16.40 13.80
C PHE A 503 10.46 -17.47 12.76
N LEU A 504 11.17 -17.49 11.62
CA LEU A 504 11.13 -18.64 10.69
C LEU A 504 11.92 -19.84 11.25
N PRO A 505 11.67 -21.07 10.77
CA PRO A 505 12.45 -22.24 11.18
C PRO A 505 13.96 -22.03 11.00
N ASN A 506 14.75 -22.59 11.91
CA ASN A 506 16.22 -22.47 11.94
C ASN A 506 16.78 -21.06 12.17
N THR A 507 15.94 -20.06 12.46
CA THR A 507 16.36 -18.73 12.95
C THR A 507 16.32 -18.70 14.48
N GLY A 508 17.00 -17.74 15.09
CA GLY A 508 17.05 -17.59 16.54
C GLY A 508 17.46 -16.20 17.00
N LEU A 509 17.40 -16.01 18.31
CA LEU A 509 17.91 -14.82 19.00
C LEU A 509 19.18 -15.21 19.77
N ILE A 510 20.32 -14.66 19.36
CA ILE A 510 21.62 -14.91 20.00
C ILE A 510 22.03 -13.67 20.79
N ILE A 511 22.15 -13.80 22.11
CA ILE A 511 22.47 -12.73 23.05
C ILE A 511 23.84 -13.00 23.69
N ASN A 512 24.87 -12.33 23.16
CA ASN A 512 26.20 -12.21 23.78
C ASN A 512 26.42 -10.83 24.45
N GLY A 513 25.54 -9.87 24.16
CA GLY A 513 25.44 -8.55 24.80
C GLY A 513 24.27 -8.49 25.78
N THR A 514 23.52 -7.39 25.80
CA THR A 514 22.39 -7.21 26.72
C THR A 514 21.04 -7.32 26.00
N LEU A 515 20.11 -8.07 26.60
CA LEU A 515 18.69 -8.10 26.23
C LEU A 515 17.84 -7.43 27.32
N ASP A 516 17.13 -6.37 26.98
CA ASP A 516 16.14 -5.68 27.81
C ASP A 516 14.74 -5.95 27.23
N ALA A 517 14.06 -6.99 27.74
CA ALA A 517 12.72 -7.40 27.30
C ALA A 517 11.70 -7.24 28.44
N ASN A 518 11.20 -6.02 28.61
CA ASN A 518 10.36 -5.63 29.73
C ASN A 518 8.89 -5.45 29.32
N GLY A 519 8.13 -6.56 29.29
CA GLY A 519 6.68 -6.56 29.07
C GLY A 519 5.88 -6.27 30.34
N THR A 520 4.56 -6.11 30.17
CA THR A 520 3.60 -5.97 31.28
C THR A 520 2.59 -7.12 31.29
N SER A 521 1.88 -7.28 32.42
CA SER A 521 0.85 -8.32 32.53
C SER A 521 -0.30 -8.17 31.51
N SER A 522 -0.60 -6.94 31.10
CA SER A 522 -1.55 -6.59 30.05
C SER A 522 -0.95 -6.67 28.65
N ASN A 523 0.31 -6.21 28.49
CA ASN A 523 1.00 -6.14 27.20
C ASN A 523 2.28 -6.98 27.24
N LYS A 524 2.11 -8.30 27.15
CA LYS A 524 3.24 -9.23 27.13
C LYS A 524 4.05 -9.08 25.85
N ILE A 525 5.37 -9.27 25.94
CA ILE A 525 6.22 -9.45 24.76
C ILE A 525 6.10 -10.91 24.33
N VAL A 526 5.88 -11.15 23.03
CA VAL A 526 5.66 -12.52 22.51
C VAL A 526 6.77 -12.91 21.54
N PHE A 527 7.48 -13.99 21.85
CA PHE A 527 8.44 -14.64 20.96
C PHE A 527 7.82 -15.95 20.47
N ARG A 528 7.63 -16.07 19.15
CA ARG A 528 6.99 -17.27 18.60
C ARG A 528 7.52 -17.63 17.24
N ARG A 529 7.36 -18.89 16.88
CA ARG A 529 7.50 -19.31 15.49
C ARG A 529 6.45 -18.61 14.62
N ASN A 530 6.79 -18.40 13.35
CA ASN A 530 5.78 -18.19 12.32
C ASN A 530 5.00 -19.48 12.11
N THR A 531 3.73 -19.49 12.50
CA THR A 531 2.82 -20.66 12.47
C THR A 531 2.58 -21.22 11.07
N ALA A 532 2.87 -20.44 10.02
CA ALA A 532 2.78 -20.83 8.61
C ALA A 532 3.75 -21.96 8.21
N TYR A 533 4.86 -22.11 8.94
CA TYR A 533 5.88 -23.11 8.64
C TYR A 533 5.74 -24.32 9.55
N SER A 534 6.36 -25.45 9.21
CA SER A 534 6.54 -26.55 10.17
C SER A 534 7.94 -26.50 10.78
N GLY A 535 8.18 -27.29 11.82
CA GLY A 535 9.43 -27.27 12.57
C GLY A 535 9.45 -26.24 13.70
N SER A 536 10.64 -25.94 14.21
CA SER A 536 10.85 -25.05 15.35
C SER A 536 11.84 -23.94 14.97
N TRP A 537 11.69 -22.75 15.57
CA TRP A 537 12.81 -21.79 15.62
C TRP A 537 13.78 -22.20 16.74
N ASN A 538 15.01 -21.69 16.72
CA ASN A 538 16.08 -22.21 17.59
C ASN A 538 15.86 -21.88 19.08
N GLY A 539 15.23 -20.74 19.37
CA GLY A 539 15.08 -20.22 20.72
C GLY A 539 15.85 -18.93 20.98
N ILE A 540 15.87 -18.55 22.25
CA ILE A 540 16.71 -17.48 22.79
C ILE A 540 17.95 -18.13 23.41
N ASP A 541 19.12 -17.88 22.83
CA ASP A 541 20.43 -18.28 23.37
C ASP A 541 21.04 -17.07 24.09
N ILE A 542 21.21 -17.19 25.40
CA ILE A 542 21.80 -16.17 26.27
C ILE A 542 23.14 -16.68 26.79
N SER A 543 24.22 -16.23 26.15
CA SER A 543 25.55 -16.78 26.38
C SER A 543 26.60 -15.72 26.74
N GLY A 544 27.47 -16.07 27.67
CA GLY A 544 28.62 -15.25 28.06
C GLY A 544 28.34 -14.19 29.12
N THR A 545 29.42 -13.74 29.78
CA THR A 545 29.33 -12.94 31.01
C THR A 545 28.67 -11.56 30.81
N SER A 546 28.74 -11.00 29.59
CA SER A 546 28.10 -9.72 29.27
C SER A 546 26.58 -9.80 29.13
N ALA A 547 26.03 -11.00 29.00
CA ALA A 547 24.60 -11.21 28.98
C ALA A 547 23.96 -11.30 30.38
N THR A 548 24.77 -11.18 31.44
CA THR A 548 24.29 -11.24 32.83
C THR A 548 23.30 -10.14 33.19
N SER A 549 23.39 -8.97 32.57
CA SER A 549 22.44 -7.87 32.78
C SER A 549 21.15 -8.01 31.96
N SER A 550 20.94 -9.15 31.29
CA SER A 550 19.73 -9.36 30.49
C SER A 550 18.52 -9.66 31.36
N GLU A 551 17.36 -9.14 30.94
CA GLU A 551 16.09 -9.27 31.64
C GLU A 551 14.99 -9.72 30.66
N LEU A 552 14.20 -10.71 31.08
CA LEU A 552 12.96 -11.11 30.44
C LEU A 552 11.84 -11.03 31.48
N LEU A 553 10.94 -10.07 31.30
CA LEU A 553 9.83 -9.80 32.22
C LEU A 553 8.49 -9.85 31.47
N ASN A 554 7.52 -10.60 32.01
CA ASN A 554 6.18 -10.79 31.40
C ASN A 554 6.21 -11.18 29.90
N CYS A 555 7.09 -12.10 29.54
CA CYS A 555 7.22 -12.57 28.15
C CYS A 555 6.45 -13.89 27.93
N GLU A 556 5.95 -14.12 26.72
CA GLU A 556 5.48 -15.43 26.25
C GLU A 556 6.44 -15.95 25.18
N ILE A 557 7.02 -17.13 25.40
CA ILE A 557 7.96 -17.77 24.47
C ILE A 557 7.37 -19.11 24.06
N LYS A 558 7.16 -19.32 22.76
CA LYS A 558 6.54 -20.55 22.26
C LYS A 558 7.02 -21.04 20.91
N ASP A 559 6.74 -22.31 20.64
CA ASP A 559 6.99 -23.00 19.37
C ASP A 559 8.48 -23.05 18.96
N ALA A 560 9.37 -22.97 19.96
CA ALA A 560 10.82 -23.03 19.81
C ALA A 560 11.36 -24.47 19.90
N SER A 561 12.62 -24.68 19.53
CA SER A 561 13.32 -25.92 19.85
C SER A 561 13.63 -25.93 21.33
N THR A 562 14.52 -25.04 21.76
CA THR A 562 14.69 -24.71 23.16
C THR A 562 14.07 -23.33 23.38
N GLY A 563 13.24 -23.13 24.39
CA GLY A 563 12.63 -21.81 24.64
C GLY A 563 13.69 -20.78 25.02
N ILE A 564 14.42 -21.07 26.09
CA ILE A 564 15.54 -20.27 26.59
C ILE A 564 16.71 -21.20 26.90
N ASP A 565 17.86 -20.99 26.24
CA ASP A 565 19.14 -21.66 26.50
C ASP A 565 20.11 -20.67 27.13
N ILE A 566 20.70 -21.01 28.26
CA ILE A 566 21.55 -20.12 29.05
C ILE A 566 22.89 -20.80 29.32
N SER A 567 23.98 -20.10 29.02
CA SER A 567 25.34 -20.57 29.32
C SER A 567 26.27 -19.44 29.77
N ASN A 568 27.08 -19.67 30.80
CA ASN A 568 28.05 -18.70 31.34
C ASN A 568 27.47 -17.28 31.59
N SER A 569 26.19 -17.19 31.98
CA SER A 569 25.47 -15.93 32.19
C SER A 569 24.45 -16.07 33.34
N ALA A 570 24.00 -14.94 33.90
CA ALA A 570 23.07 -14.90 35.03
C ALA A 570 21.90 -13.91 34.84
N PRO A 571 21.10 -14.06 33.77
CA PRO A 571 19.98 -13.16 33.50
C PRO A 571 18.84 -13.29 34.51
N LEU A 572 17.96 -12.27 34.54
CA LEU A 572 16.67 -12.33 35.23
C LEU A 572 15.58 -12.83 34.28
N ILE A 573 14.83 -13.84 34.69
CA ILE A 573 13.65 -14.35 34.00
C ILE A 573 12.49 -14.34 34.98
N GLU A 574 11.55 -13.43 34.78
CA GLU A 574 10.44 -13.23 35.72
C GLU A 574 9.07 -13.14 35.02
N LYS A 575 8.06 -13.82 35.58
CA LYS A 575 6.66 -13.78 35.10
C LYS A 575 6.49 -14.19 33.63
N CYS A 576 7.43 -14.98 33.11
CA CYS A 576 7.40 -15.48 31.74
C CYS A 576 6.60 -16.79 31.62
N TYR A 577 6.02 -17.01 30.45
CA TYR A 577 5.36 -18.25 30.07
C TYR A 577 6.06 -18.88 28.88
N VAL A 578 6.72 -20.02 29.09
CA VAL A 578 7.48 -20.73 28.06
C VAL A 578 6.85 -22.09 27.81
N HIS A 579 6.41 -22.34 26.58
CA HIS A 579 5.68 -23.56 26.27
C HIS A 579 5.78 -23.99 24.81
N SER A 580 5.21 -25.16 24.49
CA SER A 580 5.20 -25.69 23.12
C SER A 580 6.60 -25.84 22.49
N CYS A 581 7.63 -26.04 23.32
CA CYS A 581 8.98 -26.27 22.84
C CYS A 581 9.18 -27.73 22.43
N SER A 582 9.87 -27.99 21.31
CA SER A 582 10.14 -29.35 20.84
C SER A 582 11.27 -30.05 21.59
N SER A 583 12.16 -29.30 22.23
CA SER A 583 13.22 -29.77 23.14
C SER A 583 12.91 -29.32 24.57
N TYR A 584 13.49 -28.24 25.09
CA TYR A 584 13.32 -27.81 26.48
C TYR A 584 12.74 -26.39 26.57
N PRO A 585 11.72 -26.13 27.41
CA PRO A 585 11.33 -24.76 27.72
C PRO A 585 12.49 -23.94 28.31
N LEU A 586 13.21 -24.49 29.29
CA LEU A 586 14.41 -23.88 29.87
C LEU A 586 15.58 -24.87 29.90
N LYS A 587 16.74 -24.41 29.44
CA LYS A 587 17.99 -25.17 29.47
C LYS A 587 19.11 -24.30 30.05
N LEU A 588 19.77 -24.82 31.08
CA LEU A 588 20.90 -24.19 31.76
C LEU A 588 22.13 -25.06 31.61
N THR A 589 23.22 -24.49 31.10
CA THR A 589 24.50 -25.20 30.92
C THR A 589 25.69 -24.37 31.33
N SER A 590 26.87 -24.99 31.46
CA SER A 590 28.17 -24.32 31.46
C SER A 590 28.23 -23.11 32.40
N GLY A 591 28.02 -23.31 33.69
CA GLY A 591 28.16 -22.26 34.71
C GLY A 591 27.07 -21.19 34.71
N ALA A 592 25.95 -21.37 33.99
CA ALA A 592 24.81 -20.46 34.08
C ALA A 592 24.28 -20.35 35.53
N THR A 593 23.89 -19.15 35.95
CA THR A 593 23.36 -18.86 37.30
C THR A 593 22.20 -17.84 37.30
N PRO A 594 21.15 -18.02 36.48
CA PRO A 594 20.05 -17.06 36.36
C PRO A 594 19.20 -16.94 37.64
N LYS A 595 18.45 -15.83 37.74
CA LYS A 595 17.30 -15.71 38.64
C LYS A 595 16.03 -16.04 37.87
N VAL A 596 15.30 -17.07 38.29
CA VAL A 596 14.12 -17.60 37.61
C VAL A 596 12.94 -17.51 38.57
N LEU A 597 12.09 -16.50 38.42
CA LEU A 597 11.05 -16.15 39.40
C LEU A 597 9.64 -16.12 38.77
N ASN A 598 8.64 -16.72 39.43
CA ASN A 598 7.23 -16.58 39.06
C ASN A 598 6.88 -17.01 37.61
N ASN A 599 7.62 -17.95 37.02
CA ASN A 599 7.45 -18.36 35.63
C ASN A 599 6.59 -19.62 35.48
N LYS A 600 6.14 -19.88 34.25
CA LYS A 600 5.47 -21.11 33.83
C LYS A 600 6.24 -21.76 32.69
N PHE A 601 6.73 -22.98 32.87
CA PHE A 601 7.50 -23.74 31.87
C PHE A 601 6.81 -25.07 31.55
N TYR A 602 6.18 -25.18 30.38
CA TYR A 602 5.36 -26.34 30.01
C TYR A 602 5.96 -27.07 28.80
N ALA A 603 6.45 -28.29 29.01
CA ALA A 603 7.08 -29.11 27.98
C ALA A 603 6.09 -30.02 27.23
N GLY A 604 6.34 -30.22 25.92
CA GLY A 604 5.52 -31.07 25.04
C GLY A 604 5.85 -32.57 25.09
N SER A 605 7.09 -32.98 25.37
CA SER A 605 7.49 -34.41 25.39
C SER A 605 8.73 -34.72 26.24
N THR A 606 9.29 -33.72 26.92
CA THR A 606 10.59 -33.75 27.63
C THR A 606 10.47 -33.15 29.04
N HIS A 607 11.61 -32.91 29.70
CA HIS A 607 11.69 -32.11 30.92
C HIS A 607 11.39 -30.63 30.63
N ALA A 608 10.63 -29.98 31.53
CA ALA A 608 10.38 -28.54 31.49
C ALA A 608 11.67 -27.71 31.74
N VAL A 609 12.58 -28.24 32.56
CA VAL A 609 13.88 -27.63 32.84
C VAL A 609 14.99 -28.66 32.75
N TYR A 610 16.06 -28.33 32.04
CA TYR A 610 17.28 -29.11 31.98
C TYR A 610 18.46 -28.30 32.55
N ILE A 611 19.20 -28.86 33.49
CA ILE A 611 20.35 -28.20 34.14
C ILE A 611 21.55 -29.14 34.06
N SER A 612 22.66 -28.66 33.46
CA SER A 612 23.91 -29.41 33.34
C SER A 612 25.12 -28.54 33.66
N SER A 613 25.86 -28.87 34.72
CA SER A 613 26.98 -28.06 35.24
C SER A 613 26.63 -26.57 35.37
N ALA A 614 25.44 -26.28 35.89
CA ALA A 614 24.89 -24.93 36.06
C ALA A 614 24.08 -24.86 37.37
N GLY A 615 23.71 -23.64 37.78
CA GLY A 615 22.85 -23.39 38.94
C GLY A 615 21.81 -22.31 38.63
N GLY A 616 21.18 -21.76 39.66
CA GLY A 616 20.24 -20.65 39.53
C GLY A 616 19.37 -20.49 40.77
N ASP A 617 18.81 -19.30 40.96
CA ASP A 617 17.84 -19.01 42.02
C ASP A 617 16.42 -19.19 41.46
N PHE A 618 15.71 -20.22 41.92
CA PHE A 618 14.37 -20.57 41.45
C PHE A 618 13.32 -20.30 42.52
N GLY A 619 12.44 -19.33 42.28
CA GLY A 619 11.35 -18.95 43.19
C GLY A 619 9.98 -18.96 42.52
N ALA A 620 8.98 -19.60 43.14
CA ALA A 620 7.57 -19.55 42.73
C ALA A 620 7.28 -19.93 41.26
N ASN A 621 8.05 -20.84 40.67
CA ASN A 621 7.84 -21.30 39.28
C ASN A 621 6.92 -22.51 39.20
N GLU A 622 6.29 -22.67 38.04
CA GLU A 622 5.45 -23.81 37.69
C GLU A 622 6.07 -24.60 36.52
N PHE A 623 6.28 -25.91 36.72
CA PHE A 623 6.88 -26.80 35.73
C PHE A 623 5.89 -27.91 35.37
N ARG A 624 5.51 -28.05 34.09
CA ARG A 624 4.58 -29.09 33.62
C ARG A 624 5.11 -29.84 32.39
N THR A 625 4.72 -31.10 32.26
CA THR A 625 4.91 -31.92 31.04
C THR A 625 3.54 -32.30 30.45
N SER A 626 3.50 -32.63 29.17
CA SER A 626 2.26 -32.93 28.40
C SER A 626 1.42 -34.11 28.93
N SER A 627 2.00 -35.02 29.72
CA SER A 627 1.28 -36.16 30.33
C SER A 627 0.65 -35.84 31.69
N GLY A 628 0.83 -34.63 32.22
CA GLY A 628 0.22 -34.19 33.48
C GLY A 628 0.65 -34.95 34.74
N THR A 629 1.70 -35.79 34.68
CA THR A 629 2.02 -36.76 35.74
C THR A 629 3.46 -36.75 36.28
N THR A 630 4.36 -35.89 35.79
CA THR A 630 5.75 -35.84 36.30
C THR A 630 6.31 -34.41 36.36
N TYR A 631 6.81 -34.00 37.54
CA TYR A 631 7.53 -32.75 37.76
C TYR A 631 8.86 -32.78 36.96
N GLY A 632 8.91 -32.02 35.85
CA GLY A 632 9.92 -32.16 34.81
C GLY A 632 11.16 -31.29 34.97
N VAL A 633 11.98 -31.53 36.01
CA VAL A 633 13.31 -30.92 36.13
C VAL A 633 14.37 -32.02 36.09
N TYR A 634 15.33 -31.90 35.17
CA TYR A 634 16.47 -32.82 35.07
C TYR A 634 17.76 -32.09 35.42
N ILE A 635 18.51 -32.60 36.39
CA ILE A 635 19.77 -32.01 36.86
C ILE A 635 20.88 -33.04 36.74
N THR A 636 21.98 -32.67 36.08
CA THR A 636 23.18 -33.50 35.96
C THR A 636 24.45 -32.65 36.15
N GLY A 637 25.51 -33.22 36.71
CA GLY A 637 26.81 -32.56 36.83
C GLY A 637 26.81 -31.18 37.50
N SER A 638 25.79 -30.87 38.31
CA SER A 638 25.52 -29.57 38.92
C SER A 638 25.48 -29.72 40.44
N THR A 639 26.07 -28.78 41.18
CA THR A 639 25.93 -28.71 42.64
C THR A 639 24.74 -27.83 42.98
N ALA A 640 23.81 -28.38 43.78
CA ALA A 640 22.59 -27.70 44.22
C ALA A 640 22.87 -26.45 45.06
#